data_AF-A0A0A8GYK9-F1
#
_entry.id   AF-A0A0A8GYK9-F1
#
_cell.length_a   1.000
_cell.length_b   1.000
_cell.length_c   1.000
_cell.angle_alpha   90.00
_cell.angle_beta   90.00
_cell.angle_gamma   90.00
#
_symmetry.space_group_name_H-M   'P 1'
#
loop_
_entity.id
_entity.type
_entity.pdbx_description
1 polymer ?
#
loop_
_entity_poly.entity_id
_entity_poly.type
_entity_poly.pdbx_seq_one_letter_code
_entity_poly.pdbx_strand_id
1 'polypeptide(L)'
;MKTTKLTHHIILSGITVSLLFSPLMALPSGGKFTHGTTGTININGNTMNINGHKVSSVIQWGGGFSINQGESVNFGGSNKNYLNIAHGTSKSTIAGLLNANGNNVFLINPNGVIITKTGTINANRFVASTSSMDNTTMQNFANMNNFNDGLSFSPVFKPNKLGNVVNMGNINANKVLLIGNKVDIQGGKLGNANSTTHLVGNNVYIDADSANLNSTINVTATQNGYIQRQMNKFANDNYNFGNNTNIQNTNYTETNGQTHNGSNNFKKVLTIGNMENEKANATEWFYFAKGWNENRGDTQSVDEFRLVGNVDFSGNKGQGVEGRDWQNYANYCLSAGNCTNMIVGFSDKTIFTKTFDGQGYTLKNINIDITKLSDELRYIGLFGAVRDTIKNINVDYMGGGIKTDIKHFYIGGFAGYTDYGTLTNISLKNIGSINGGHYTGGFIGGTHYKGNLSNISLDNIGDISSKNGSAGGFAGSAGGTYSNISLNNIGNISSYSKAGGFAGHVERGIFTDISLNHIGNITSKNNGTGSYVGGFAGYVNAWYDDGLEANIFTNISLNNIGDMSSRASNYTRSGGFAGWIRIGTFSNISLNNIGNIYSGSDNSATGGFAGQIGRGNFTNISINDLGKITGDPRWPFGGFVGDIDYGTFKNIYIYFNPNMSIGEYSKLAGLFFGYGISGNGHVSFDNVHIYHKYGELANANKDQKHWNDFNQNGYKQDKINIHTYTDETQESFYQDFLSKANTIEKPNITPPSKPTNPTDSEVILGSDDLYSDIIMEWIINEIRNEKYTISIEKLVGLINVFKGLSKNSSEDEIKAIVKTHLDIKDDDKALSMAQGISFLLNYKEHNFDKRLNNEALVTYNGIIRPNVSNTLEIISYLDKNKNELQKQYDDYLQIKDNFNKAYQAYKNAEAEFNKLLDLVNKGELKYNDPKFTQAFDNWTKAYNDYNALSNDITKLNDNVLNIASAITDKDNGLGYTNFSFAKFDDITKIDLIKPELPDIDNSQGGDLPVFEQTASLNLIGDNALEDDDEKEEVEEASMKQKSITCIVSDNYKTMNPCVVGGM
;
A
#
# COMPACT_ATOMS: atom_id res chain seq x y z
N MET A 1 -56.48 -20.75 -5.28
CA MET A 1 -56.13 -19.32 -5.13
C MET A 1 -54.60 -19.24 -5.08
N LYS A 2 -53.97 -18.30 -5.81
CA LYS A 2 -52.60 -17.71 -5.67
C LYS A 2 -51.52 -18.50 -4.85
N THR A 3 -50.26 -18.71 -5.28
CA THR A 3 -49.48 -18.26 -6.46
C THR A 3 -48.13 -19.02 -6.56
N THR A 4 -47.66 -19.32 -7.78
CA THR A 4 -46.28 -19.19 -8.36
C THR A 4 -45.05 -18.98 -7.44
N LYS A 5 -43.80 -19.40 -7.75
CA LYS A 5 -43.13 -20.01 -8.94
C LYS A 5 -41.62 -20.28 -8.63
N LEU A 6 -40.96 -21.16 -9.42
CA LEU A 6 -39.52 -21.15 -9.90
C LEU A 6 -38.34 -21.02 -8.89
N THR A 7 -37.07 -21.36 -9.16
CA THR A 7 -36.36 -22.43 -9.93
C THR A 7 -34.84 -22.25 -9.74
N HIS A 8 -34.07 -23.34 -9.91
CA HIS A 8 -32.70 -23.42 -10.49
C HIS A 8 -31.51 -22.62 -9.90
N HIS A 9 -30.45 -23.38 -9.58
CA HIS A 9 -29.02 -23.12 -9.81
C HIS A 9 -28.43 -21.72 -9.56
N ILE A 10 -27.42 -21.63 -8.67
CA ILE A 10 -26.05 -21.21 -9.04
C ILE A 10 -25.05 -21.57 -7.91
N ILE A 11 -23.82 -21.77 -8.37
CA ILE A 11 -22.57 -22.19 -7.70
C ILE A 11 -22.16 -21.27 -6.54
N LEU A 12 -21.57 -21.84 -5.48
CA LEU A 12 -20.35 -21.32 -4.82
C LEU A 12 -19.41 -22.52 -4.61
N SER A 13 -18.11 -22.54 -4.93
CA SER A 13 -17.15 -21.50 -5.36
C SER A 13 -17.25 -20.17 -4.60
N GLY A 14 -16.75 -20.14 -3.36
CA GLY A 14 -16.63 -18.89 -2.60
C GLY A 14 -16.55 -19.08 -1.09
N ILE A 15 -15.49 -19.73 -0.58
CA ILE A 15 -14.99 -19.41 0.78
C ILE A 15 -14.03 -18.21 0.72
N THR A 16 -13.53 -17.85 -0.47
CA THR A 16 -12.98 -16.52 -0.73
C THR A 16 -14.09 -15.55 -1.16
N VAL A 17 -13.97 -14.29 -0.71
CA VAL A 17 -14.83 -13.14 -1.04
C VAL A 17 -16.21 -13.07 -0.35
N SER A 18 -16.20 -13.18 0.99
CA SER A 18 -16.95 -12.25 1.88
C SER A 18 -16.29 -12.05 3.25
N LEU A 19 -14.98 -12.33 3.36
CA LEU A 19 -14.09 -11.78 4.40
C LEU A 19 -13.44 -10.44 3.96
N LEU A 20 -13.90 -9.86 2.85
CA LEU A 20 -13.61 -8.47 2.53
C LEU A 20 -14.46 -7.59 3.47
N PHE A 21 -13.79 -6.62 4.10
CA PHE A 21 -14.20 -5.98 5.35
C PHE A 21 -14.16 -6.95 6.54
N SER A 22 -13.00 -7.00 7.21
CA SER A 22 -12.94 -7.38 8.61
C SER A 22 -13.99 -6.56 9.38
N PRO A 23 -14.99 -7.17 10.04
CA PRO A 23 -15.81 -6.42 10.96
C PRO A 23 -14.86 -5.89 12.04
N LEU A 24 -14.91 -4.58 12.28
CA LEU A 24 -14.14 -3.94 13.34
C LEU A 24 -14.68 -4.48 14.67
N MET A 25 -14.07 -5.55 15.19
CA MET A 25 -14.54 -6.24 16.40
C MET A 25 -14.70 -5.22 17.53
N ALA A 26 -15.87 -5.24 18.17
CA ALA A 26 -16.26 -4.19 19.11
C ALA A 26 -15.33 -4.14 20.33
N LEU A 27 -14.84 -5.31 20.75
CA LEU A 27 -13.90 -5.51 21.84
C LEU A 27 -12.63 -6.22 21.31
N PRO A 28 -11.54 -6.27 22.09
CA PRO A 28 -10.38 -7.12 21.79
C PRO A 28 -10.79 -8.58 21.61
N SER A 29 -10.04 -9.36 20.83
CA SER A 29 -10.46 -10.72 20.49
C SER A 29 -9.30 -11.72 20.38
N GLY A 30 -9.57 -12.98 20.72
CA GLY A 30 -8.57 -14.05 20.78
C GLY A 30 -7.49 -13.83 21.85
N GLY A 31 -7.89 -13.42 23.06
CA GLY A 31 -6.97 -13.16 24.17
C GLY A 31 -6.45 -14.45 24.82
N LYS A 32 -5.14 -14.49 25.10
CA LYS A 32 -4.46 -15.64 25.73
C LYS A 32 -3.34 -15.19 26.67
N PHE A 33 -3.40 -15.59 27.93
CA PHE A 33 -2.28 -15.41 28.86
C PHE A 33 -1.11 -16.34 28.47
N THR A 34 0.13 -15.83 28.49
CA THR A 34 1.35 -16.56 28.09
C THR A 34 2.50 -16.32 29.09
N HIS A 35 3.71 -16.83 28.84
CA HIS A 35 4.91 -16.63 29.67
C HIS A 35 4.74 -17.11 31.13
N GLY A 36 3.95 -18.17 31.32
CA GLY A 36 3.62 -18.73 32.62
C GLY A 36 2.69 -17.85 33.47
N THR A 37 1.98 -16.90 32.85
CA THR A 37 0.93 -16.09 33.49
C THR A 37 -0.44 -16.72 33.22
N THR A 38 -1.41 -16.52 34.13
CA THR A 38 -2.77 -17.07 34.02
C THR A 38 -3.81 -16.04 34.49
N GLY A 39 -5.05 -16.20 34.04
CA GLY A 39 -6.16 -15.30 34.34
C GLY A 39 -7.39 -15.55 33.46
N THR A 40 -8.45 -14.77 33.68
CA THR A 40 -9.74 -14.86 32.98
C THR A 40 -10.00 -13.68 32.04
N ILE A 41 -10.75 -13.91 30.96
CA ILE A 41 -11.17 -12.90 29.95
C ILE A 41 -12.66 -13.10 29.64
N ASN A 42 -13.52 -12.47 30.44
CA ASN A 42 -14.97 -12.68 30.37
C ASN A 42 -15.66 -11.52 29.65
N ILE A 43 -16.43 -11.82 28.60
CA ILE A 43 -17.20 -10.83 27.83
C ILE A 43 -18.67 -10.91 28.24
N ASN A 44 -19.19 -9.82 28.80
CA ASN A 44 -20.57 -9.67 29.24
C ASN A 44 -21.23 -8.53 28.46
N GLY A 45 -21.84 -8.84 27.32
CA GLY A 45 -22.34 -7.83 26.38
C GLY A 45 -21.22 -6.89 25.93
N ASN A 46 -21.44 -5.59 26.02
CA ASN A 46 -20.49 -4.54 25.59
C ASN A 46 -19.33 -4.31 26.59
N THR A 47 -19.02 -5.28 27.46
CA THR A 47 -17.98 -5.14 28.49
C THR A 47 -17.15 -6.41 28.61
N MET A 48 -15.85 -6.29 28.35
CA MET A 48 -14.83 -7.30 28.62
C MET A 48 -14.21 -7.05 30.00
N ASN A 49 -14.01 -8.10 30.79
CA ASN A 49 -13.35 -8.04 32.10
C ASN A 49 -12.15 -9.00 32.10
N ILE A 50 -10.96 -8.47 32.40
CA ILE A 50 -9.68 -9.18 32.39
C ILE A 50 -9.12 -9.21 33.81
N ASN A 51 -8.82 -10.40 34.34
CA ASN A 51 -8.23 -10.56 35.68
C ASN A 51 -7.01 -11.47 35.63
N GLY A 52 -5.82 -10.92 35.89
CA GLY A 52 -4.57 -11.67 35.98
C GLY A 52 -4.28 -12.16 37.40
N HIS A 53 -3.96 -13.45 37.53
CA HIS A 53 -3.66 -14.07 38.83
C HIS A 53 -2.33 -13.55 39.41
N LYS A 54 -1.27 -13.48 38.58
CA LYS A 54 0.05 -12.91 38.96
C LYS A 54 0.04 -11.38 39.09
N VAL A 55 1.07 -10.81 39.71
CA VAL A 55 1.28 -9.34 39.76
C VAL A 55 1.46 -8.77 38.36
N SER A 56 2.20 -9.47 37.50
CA SER A 56 2.44 -9.08 36.11
C SER A 56 1.93 -10.19 35.18
N SER A 57 1.19 -9.79 34.14
CA SER A 57 0.50 -10.69 33.20
C SER A 57 0.80 -10.30 31.76
N VAL A 58 1.05 -11.30 30.90
CA VAL A 58 1.32 -11.11 29.47
C VAL A 58 0.21 -11.75 28.66
N ILE A 59 -0.51 -10.96 27.86
CA ILE A 59 -1.69 -11.36 27.10
C ILE A 59 -1.46 -11.11 25.62
N GLN A 60 -1.56 -12.17 24.82
CA GLN A 60 -1.48 -12.16 23.36
C GLN A 60 -2.89 -12.11 22.79
N TRP A 61 -3.14 -11.25 21.79
CA TRP A 61 -4.48 -11.04 21.21
C TRP A 61 -4.50 -11.39 19.72
N GLY A 62 -4.98 -12.58 19.38
CA GLY A 62 -4.95 -13.15 18.02
C GLY A 62 -5.79 -12.37 17.00
N GLY A 63 -6.85 -11.69 17.44
CA GLY A 63 -7.70 -10.82 16.63
C GLY A 63 -7.41 -9.32 16.79
N GLY A 64 -6.29 -8.99 17.46
CA GLY A 64 -5.94 -7.63 17.80
C GLY A 64 -6.74 -7.04 18.97
N PHE A 65 -6.44 -5.77 19.26
CA PHE A 65 -6.94 -5.07 20.44
C PHE A 65 -7.53 -3.71 20.03
N SER A 66 -8.86 -3.63 19.95
CA SER A 66 -9.63 -2.39 19.70
C SER A 66 -10.83 -2.34 20.64
N ILE A 67 -11.32 -1.14 20.93
CA ILE A 67 -12.46 -0.90 21.82
C ILE A 67 -13.35 0.12 21.12
N ASN A 68 -14.47 -0.30 20.54
CA ASN A 68 -15.36 0.58 19.79
C ASN A 68 -16.13 1.55 20.73
N GLN A 69 -16.74 2.58 20.15
CA GLN A 69 -17.55 3.53 20.92
C GLN A 69 -18.76 2.82 21.55
N GLY A 70 -18.94 2.99 22.86
CA GLY A 70 -19.97 2.29 23.65
C GLY A 70 -19.47 1.03 24.35
N GLU A 71 -18.29 0.54 24.00
CA GLU A 71 -17.67 -0.67 24.56
C GLU A 71 -16.73 -0.35 25.73
N SER A 72 -16.50 -1.33 26.61
CA SER A 72 -15.57 -1.18 27.74
C SER A 72 -14.67 -2.40 27.96
N VAL A 73 -13.40 -2.17 28.29
CA VAL A 73 -12.46 -3.18 28.76
C VAL A 73 -12.01 -2.82 30.18
N ASN A 74 -12.34 -3.69 31.14
CA ASN A 74 -11.98 -3.55 32.55
C ASN A 74 -10.81 -4.47 32.90
N PHE A 75 -9.68 -3.91 33.33
CA PHE A 75 -8.61 -4.70 33.98
C PHE A 75 -8.83 -4.68 35.50
N GLY A 76 -9.09 -5.85 36.08
CA GLY A 76 -9.36 -6.03 37.50
C GLY A 76 -8.13 -6.36 38.34
N GLY A 77 -8.36 -6.61 39.63
CA GLY A 77 -7.32 -6.63 40.65
C GLY A 77 -6.80 -5.24 41.02
N SER A 78 -5.88 -5.17 41.98
CA SER A 78 -5.21 -3.95 42.41
C SER A 78 -3.70 -4.12 42.33
N ASN A 79 -2.98 -3.06 41.97
CA ASN A 79 -1.52 -3.03 41.81
C ASN A 79 -1.00 -4.15 40.89
N LYS A 80 -1.58 -4.29 39.70
CA LYS A 80 -1.22 -5.26 38.66
C LYS A 80 -0.57 -4.59 37.44
N ASN A 81 0.20 -5.36 36.68
CA ASN A 81 0.78 -4.98 35.39
C ASN A 81 0.23 -5.87 34.26
N TYR A 82 -0.36 -5.28 33.22
CA TYR A 82 -0.95 -5.99 32.08
C TYR A 82 -0.29 -5.60 30.76
N LEU A 83 0.55 -6.49 30.22
CA LEU A 83 1.16 -6.35 28.90
C LEU A 83 0.27 -7.01 27.84
N ASN A 84 -0.32 -6.20 26.97
CA ASN A 84 -1.23 -6.62 25.91
C ASN A 84 -0.53 -6.46 24.56
N ILE A 85 -0.43 -7.54 23.80
CA ILE A 85 0.24 -7.57 22.51
C ILE A 85 -0.79 -7.94 21.44
N ALA A 86 -1.06 -7.00 20.53
CA ALA A 86 -2.04 -7.14 19.48
C ALA A 86 -1.40 -7.77 18.23
N HIS A 87 -1.95 -8.89 17.78
CA HIS A 87 -1.59 -9.56 16.53
C HIS A 87 -2.54 -9.12 15.42
N GLY A 88 -2.13 -9.34 14.17
CA GLY A 88 -2.91 -9.04 12.97
C GLY A 88 -2.40 -7.84 12.17
N THR A 89 -3.21 -7.38 11.22
CA THR A 89 -2.88 -6.33 10.23
C THR A 89 -3.49 -4.96 10.55
N SER A 90 -4.32 -4.88 11.59
CA SER A 90 -5.10 -3.68 11.92
C SER A 90 -4.51 -2.90 13.08
N LYS A 91 -4.67 -1.57 13.03
CA LYS A 91 -4.33 -0.68 14.14
C LYS A 91 -5.24 -0.90 15.34
N SER A 92 -4.70 -0.76 16.53
CA SER A 92 -5.48 -0.73 17.77
C SER A 92 -6.24 0.58 17.87
N THR A 93 -7.58 0.54 17.81
CA THR A 93 -8.43 1.73 17.87
C THR A 93 -9.23 1.76 19.16
N ILE A 94 -8.97 2.76 20.00
CA ILE A 94 -9.64 2.95 21.30
C ILE A 94 -10.61 4.13 21.19
N ALA A 95 -11.89 3.81 21.01
CA ALA A 95 -13.01 4.76 20.95
C ALA A 95 -14.00 4.61 22.12
N GLY A 96 -13.98 3.48 22.82
CA GLY A 96 -14.70 3.25 24.07
C GLY A 96 -13.85 3.49 25.33
N LEU A 97 -14.15 2.75 26.39
CA LEU A 97 -13.53 2.89 27.70
C LEU A 97 -12.52 1.77 27.99
N LEU A 98 -11.26 2.12 28.24
CA LEU A 98 -10.29 1.23 28.88
C LEU A 98 -10.19 1.66 30.35
N ASN A 99 -10.67 0.82 31.27
CA ASN A 99 -10.61 1.09 32.71
C ASN A 99 -9.75 0.05 33.44
N ALA A 100 -8.65 0.49 34.03
CA ALA A 100 -7.68 -0.38 34.68
C ALA A 100 -7.66 -0.28 36.21
N ASN A 101 -8.57 0.46 36.85
CA ASN A 101 -8.77 0.44 38.31
C ASN A 101 -7.49 0.66 39.16
N GLY A 102 -6.55 1.49 38.68
CA GLY A 102 -5.26 1.73 39.36
C GLY A 102 -4.12 0.78 38.96
N ASN A 103 -4.35 -0.12 38.01
CA ASN A 103 -3.32 -0.99 37.44
C ASN A 103 -2.52 -0.30 36.32
N ASN A 104 -1.40 -0.92 35.92
CA ASN A 104 -0.56 -0.49 34.80
C ASN A 104 -0.95 -1.30 33.54
N VAL A 105 -1.16 -0.63 32.42
CA VAL A 105 -1.53 -1.26 31.14
C VAL A 105 -0.55 -0.84 30.04
N PHE A 106 -0.05 -1.83 29.32
CA PHE A 106 0.83 -1.68 28.17
C PHE A 106 0.13 -2.29 26.97
N LEU A 107 0.08 -1.56 25.85
CA LEU A 107 -0.54 -1.96 24.59
C LEU A 107 0.51 -1.85 23.47
N ILE A 108 0.86 -2.99 22.89
CA ILE A 108 1.86 -3.10 21.83
C ILE A 108 1.16 -3.53 20.53
N ASN A 109 1.25 -2.71 19.49
CA ASN A 109 0.75 -3.05 18.15
C ASN A 109 1.64 -2.41 17.06
N PRO A 110 2.48 -3.19 16.37
CA PRO A 110 3.35 -2.69 15.30
C PRO A 110 2.61 -1.92 14.19
N ASN A 111 1.34 -2.23 13.91
CA ASN A 111 0.55 -1.54 12.89
C ASN A 111 0.17 -0.10 13.27
N GLY A 112 0.09 0.20 14.57
CA GLY A 112 -0.31 1.51 15.10
C GLY A 112 -1.34 1.45 16.24
N VAL A 113 -1.41 2.54 17.00
CA VAL A 113 -2.39 2.74 18.09
C VAL A 113 -3.07 4.11 17.94
N ILE A 114 -4.40 4.15 17.96
CA ILE A 114 -5.20 5.37 17.84
C ILE A 114 -6.16 5.44 19.03
N ILE A 115 -6.06 6.49 19.84
CA ILE A 115 -7.07 6.86 20.84
C ILE A 115 -7.93 7.95 20.20
N THR A 116 -9.20 7.65 19.94
CA THR A 116 -10.12 8.59 19.25
C THR A 116 -10.67 9.65 20.22
N LYS A 117 -11.39 10.65 19.70
CA LYS A 117 -11.98 11.74 20.52
C LYS A 117 -12.93 11.26 21.62
N THR A 118 -13.57 10.11 21.44
CA THR A 118 -14.45 9.48 22.45
C THR A 118 -13.71 8.51 23.36
N GLY A 119 -12.52 8.05 22.96
CA GLY A 119 -11.69 7.12 23.70
C GLY A 119 -11.29 7.66 25.06
N THR A 120 -11.50 6.86 26.11
CA THR A 120 -11.11 7.19 27.48
C THR A 120 -10.30 6.05 28.08
N ILE A 121 -9.15 6.37 28.67
CA ILE A 121 -8.25 5.42 29.33
C ILE A 121 -8.09 5.86 30.78
N ASN A 122 -8.45 5.00 31.73
CA ASN A 122 -8.25 5.23 33.17
C ASN A 122 -7.26 4.19 33.69
N ALA A 123 -6.07 4.60 34.13
CA ALA A 123 -5.03 3.68 34.62
C ALA A 123 -4.12 4.34 35.67
N ASN A 124 -3.23 3.58 36.31
CA ASN A 124 -2.10 4.19 37.01
C ASN A 124 -0.97 4.51 36.03
N ARG A 125 -0.58 3.55 35.18
CA ARG A 125 0.30 3.76 34.03
C ARG A 125 -0.37 3.29 32.75
N PHE A 126 -0.25 4.07 31.68
CA PHE A 126 -0.59 3.64 30.33
C PHE A 126 0.63 3.73 29.42
N VAL A 127 0.90 2.67 28.67
CA VAL A 127 1.95 2.64 27.63
C VAL A 127 1.33 2.18 26.31
N ALA A 128 1.56 2.93 25.24
CA ALA A 128 1.23 2.50 23.87
C ALA A 128 2.52 2.49 23.04
N SER A 129 2.80 1.39 22.34
CA SER A 129 3.98 1.27 21.49
C SER A 129 3.67 0.58 20.17
N THR A 130 4.33 1.03 19.10
CA THR A 130 4.34 0.37 17.78
C THR A 130 5.65 -0.37 17.48
N SER A 131 6.45 -0.62 18.50
CA SER A 131 7.67 -1.43 18.38
C SER A 131 7.42 -2.84 18.92
N SER A 132 7.89 -3.85 18.22
CA SER A 132 7.86 -5.25 18.69
C SER A 132 8.82 -5.50 19.85
N MET A 133 8.54 -6.59 20.57
CA MET A 133 9.22 -7.02 21.78
C MET A 133 9.71 -8.47 21.60
N ASP A 134 10.86 -8.84 22.14
CA ASP A 134 11.34 -10.23 22.08
C ASP A 134 10.76 -11.10 23.21
N ASN A 135 10.81 -12.42 23.03
CA ASN A 135 10.34 -13.45 23.97
C ASN A 135 10.96 -13.25 25.36
N THR A 136 12.27 -12.96 25.41
CA THR A 136 13.03 -12.69 26.64
C THR A 136 12.49 -11.51 27.44
N THR A 137 12.19 -10.39 26.77
CA THR A 137 11.65 -9.18 27.41
C THR A 137 10.24 -9.41 27.97
N MET A 138 9.41 -10.16 27.24
CA MET A 138 8.10 -10.59 27.74
C MET A 138 8.21 -11.55 28.94
N GLN A 139 9.13 -12.51 28.91
CA GLN A 139 9.37 -13.40 30.05
C GLN A 139 9.87 -12.63 31.28
N ASN A 140 10.76 -11.65 31.08
CA ASN A 140 11.24 -10.77 32.14
C ASN A 140 10.09 -9.94 32.74
N PHE A 141 9.16 -9.45 31.93
CA PHE A 141 7.93 -8.79 32.40
C PHE A 141 7.02 -9.74 33.18
N ALA A 142 6.79 -10.96 32.69
CA ALA A 142 5.99 -11.99 33.37
C ALA A 142 6.56 -12.41 34.74
N ASN A 143 7.89 -12.30 34.89
CA ASN A 143 8.62 -12.60 36.13
C ASN A 143 8.64 -11.44 37.15
N MET A 144 8.10 -10.26 36.81
CA MET A 144 8.04 -9.11 37.73
C MET A 144 7.07 -9.38 38.89
N ASN A 145 7.63 -9.61 40.07
CA ASN A 145 6.88 -9.90 41.30
C ASN A 145 6.46 -8.63 42.07
N ASN A 146 6.98 -7.46 41.73
CA ASN A 146 6.58 -6.18 42.33
C ASN A 146 5.84 -5.31 41.30
N PHE A 147 4.73 -4.70 41.72
CA PHE A 147 3.98 -3.73 40.91
C PHE A 147 4.88 -2.58 40.40
N ASN A 148 5.80 -2.12 41.25
CA ASN A 148 6.65 -0.97 40.98
C ASN A 148 7.69 -1.23 39.87
N ASP A 149 8.02 -2.49 39.57
CA ASP A 149 8.90 -2.84 38.44
C ASP A 149 8.24 -2.44 37.10
N GLY A 150 6.91 -2.55 37.03
CA GLY A 150 6.09 -2.04 35.94
C GLY A 150 6.08 -0.50 35.82
N LEU A 151 6.63 0.25 36.79
CA LEU A 151 6.74 1.72 36.71
C LEU A 151 8.03 2.21 36.05
N SER A 152 8.99 1.31 35.80
CA SER A 152 10.24 1.56 35.05
C SER A 152 10.33 0.77 33.73
N PHE A 153 9.55 -0.30 33.56
CA PHE A 153 9.50 -1.07 32.30
C PHE A 153 9.20 -0.18 31.07
N SER A 154 9.87 -0.45 29.95
CA SER A 154 9.79 0.35 28.74
C SER A 154 10.11 -0.47 27.49
N PRO A 155 9.23 -0.50 26.46
CA PRO A 155 9.48 -1.22 25.22
C PRO A 155 10.72 -0.72 24.47
N VAL A 156 11.40 -1.64 23.79
CA VAL A 156 12.48 -1.33 22.84
C VAL A 156 11.91 -0.50 21.69
N PHE A 157 12.47 0.66 21.39
CA PHE A 157 12.00 1.54 20.33
C PHE A 157 12.69 1.20 18.99
N LYS A 158 11.88 0.81 18.00
CA LYS A 158 12.34 0.42 16.65
C LYS A 158 11.98 1.53 15.64
N PRO A 159 12.83 2.57 15.45
CA PRO A 159 12.52 3.74 14.63
C PRO A 159 12.34 3.45 13.14
N ASN A 160 12.74 2.28 12.65
CA ASN A 160 12.59 1.86 11.25
C ASN A 160 11.23 1.21 10.94
N LYS A 161 10.42 0.85 11.95
CA LYS A 161 9.04 0.40 11.75
C LYS A 161 8.17 1.63 11.43
N LEU A 162 7.10 1.45 10.65
CA LEU A 162 6.29 2.58 10.15
C LEU A 162 5.06 2.92 11.02
N GLY A 163 4.74 2.10 12.03
CA GLY A 163 3.56 2.27 12.88
C GLY A 163 3.57 3.58 13.68
N ASN A 164 2.39 4.14 13.89
CA ASN A 164 2.22 5.45 14.54
C ASN A 164 1.32 5.37 15.77
N VAL A 165 1.53 6.27 16.74
CA VAL A 165 0.64 6.47 17.89
C VAL A 165 -0.08 7.81 17.76
N VAL A 166 -1.40 7.81 17.76
CA VAL A 166 -2.22 9.03 17.65
C VAL A 166 -3.13 9.15 18.88
N ASN A 167 -3.12 10.30 19.56
CA ASN A 167 -4.06 10.61 20.63
C ASN A 167 -4.95 11.81 20.26
N MET A 168 -6.26 11.58 20.29
CA MET A 168 -7.30 12.60 20.27
C MET A 168 -8.20 12.56 21.53
N GLY A 169 -8.02 11.55 22.38
CA GLY A 169 -8.91 11.22 23.49
C GLY A 169 -8.30 11.48 24.88
N ASN A 170 -8.93 10.90 25.90
CA ASN A 170 -8.63 11.24 27.30
C ASN A 170 -7.86 10.12 28.01
N ILE A 171 -6.57 10.35 28.24
CA ILE A 171 -5.71 9.48 29.04
C ILE A 171 -5.66 10.01 30.49
N ASN A 172 -6.35 9.35 31.40
CA ASN A 172 -6.34 9.58 32.85
C ASN A 172 -5.37 8.61 33.52
N ALA A 173 -4.08 8.93 33.52
CA ALA A 173 -3.05 8.12 34.17
C ALA A 173 -1.99 8.96 34.90
N ASN A 174 -1.30 8.36 35.88
CA ASN A 174 -0.22 8.98 36.63
C ASN A 174 1.13 8.88 35.90
N LYS A 175 1.28 7.88 35.01
CA LYS A 175 2.39 7.79 34.05
C LYS A 175 1.85 7.47 32.64
N VAL A 176 2.34 8.17 31.62
CA VAL A 176 1.98 7.92 30.22
C VAL A 176 3.26 7.79 29.39
N LEU A 177 3.33 6.80 28.51
CA LEU A 177 4.44 6.61 27.57
C LEU A 177 3.89 6.22 26.20
N LEU A 178 4.10 7.05 25.18
CA LEU A 178 3.64 6.82 23.81
C LEU A 178 4.86 6.71 22.88
N ILE A 179 5.01 5.57 22.20
CA ILE A 179 6.19 5.24 21.37
C ILE A 179 5.76 4.84 19.96
N GLY A 180 6.29 5.50 18.93
CA GLY A 180 6.10 5.06 17.54
C GLY A 180 6.95 5.81 16.53
N ASN A 181 6.84 5.47 15.24
CA ASN A 181 7.52 6.20 14.17
C ASN A 181 7.16 7.69 14.21
N LYS A 182 5.85 7.95 14.14
CA LYS A 182 5.25 9.23 14.48
C LYS A 182 4.39 9.08 15.75
N VAL A 183 4.54 10.03 16.67
CA VAL A 183 3.60 10.25 17.77
C VAL A 183 2.86 11.55 17.52
N ASP A 184 1.53 11.52 17.52
CA ASP A 184 0.68 12.64 17.10
C ASP A 184 -0.41 12.93 18.14
N ILE A 185 -0.27 14.06 18.82
CA ILE A 185 -1.22 14.51 19.84
C ILE A 185 -2.08 15.60 19.21
N GLN A 186 -3.26 15.21 18.75
CA GLN A 186 -4.22 16.09 18.07
C GLN A 186 -5.33 16.57 19.02
N GLY A 187 -5.33 16.12 20.28
CA GLY A 187 -6.18 16.68 21.32
C GLY A 187 -6.40 15.77 22.52
N GLY A 188 -7.30 16.21 23.39
CA GLY A 188 -7.69 15.46 24.59
C GLY A 188 -6.63 15.51 25.71
N LYS A 189 -6.80 14.68 26.74
CA LYS A 189 -5.98 14.71 27.96
C LYS A 189 -4.78 13.77 27.89
N LEU A 190 -3.58 14.27 28.24
CA LEU A 190 -2.32 13.51 28.34
C LEU A 190 -1.85 13.29 29.79
N GLY A 191 -2.61 12.49 30.54
CA GLY A 191 -2.29 12.17 31.93
C GLY A 191 -2.91 13.14 32.93
N ASN A 192 -2.85 12.76 34.22
CA ASN A 192 -3.35 13.53 35.35
C ASN A 192 -2.48 14.76 35.67
N ALA A 193 -2.97 15.68 36.49
CA ALA A 193 -2.30 16.97 36.81
C ALA A 193 -0.85 16.84 37.31
N ASN A 194 -0.54 15.77 38.03
CA ASN A 194 0.82 15.48 38.52
C ASN A 194 1.44 14.26 37.81
N SER A 195 1.05 13.99 36.56
CA SER A 195 1.53 12.82 35.82
C SER A 195 2.87 13.06 35.13
N THR A 196 3.63 11.99 34.91
CA THR A 196 4.80 12.02 34.02
C THR A 196 4.41 11.43 32.66
N THR A 197 4.33 12.28 31.63
CA THR A 197 4.05 11.85 30.26
C THR A 197 5.32 11.91 29.41
N HIS A 198 5.61 10.87 28.63
CA HIS A 198 6.75 10.82 27.71
C HIS A 198 6.30 10.41 26.30
N LEU A 199 6.63 11.21 25.30
CA LEU A 199 6.36 10.96 23.88
C LEU A 199 7.68 10.65 23.15
N VAL A 200 7.76 9.52 22.45
CA VAL A 200 9.01 9.03 21.82
C VAL A 200 8.74 8.65 20.37
N GLY A 201 9.51 9.22 19.43
CA GLY A 201 9.41 8.83 18.03
C GLY A 201 10.43 9.50 17.13
N ASN A 202 10.41 9.15 15.84
CA ASN A 202 11.18 9.90 14.84
C ASN A 202 10.63 11.32 14.73
N ASN A 203 9.31 11.43 14.61
CA ASN A 203 8.62 12.71 14.51
C ASN A 203 7.52 12.79 15.56
N VAL A 204 7.55 13.82 16.42
CA VAL A 204 6.54 14.03 17.46
C VAL A 204 5.79 15.32 17.18
N TYR A 205 4.46 15.25 17.13
CA TYR A 205 3.56 16.35 16.84
C TYR A 205 2.66 16.59 18.05
N ILE A 206 2.55 17.84 18.49
CA ILE A 206 1.72 18.24 19.64
C ILE A 206 0.90 19.46 19.24
N ASP A 207 -0.42 19.31 19.11
CA ASP A 207 -1.35 20.44 19.04
C ASP A 207 -1.55 21.00 20.46
N ALA A 208 -0.92 22.15 20.71
CA ALA A 208 -0.91 22.80 22.03
C ALA A 208 -2.22 23.54 22.35
N ASP A 209 -3.10 23.78 21.36
CA ASP A 209 -4.42 24.39 21.59
C ASP A 209 -5.51 23.33 21.80
N SER A 210 -5.37 22.14 21.19
CA SER A 210 -6.33 21.03 21.32
C SER A 210 -5.98 20.05 22.45
N ALA A 211 -4.69 19.89 22.80
CA ALA A 211 -4.25 18.96 23.83
C ALA A 211 -4.23 19.61 25.22
N ASN A 212 -4.83 18.94 26.20
CA ASN A 212 -4.76 19.36 27.59
C ASN A 212 -3.47 18.84 28.25
N LEU A 213 -2.43 19.68 28.17
CA LEU A 213 -1.10 19.47 28.73
C LEU A 213 -1.09 19.71 30.27
N ASN A 214 -1.86 18.91 31.00
CA ASN A 214 -2.07 19.03 32.45
C ASN A 214 -0.79 18.93 33.31
N SER A 215 0.31 18.44 32.75
CA SER A 215 1.60 18.25 33.43
C SER A 215 2.75 18.45 32.44
N THR A 216 4.00 18.33 32.92
CA THR A 216 5.18 18.29 32.06
C THR A 216 5.15 17.07 31.14
N ILE A 217 5.32 17.33 29.84
CA ILE A 217 5.40 16.37 28.75
C ILE A 217 6.86 16.28 28.32
N ASN A 218 7.50 15.18 28.68
CA ASN A 218 8.81 14.80 28.17
C ASN A 218 8.66 14.37 26.71
N VAL A 219 9.57 14.80 25.85
CA VAL A 219 9.57 14.41 24.43
C VAL A 219 10.96 13.98 24.00
N THR A 220 11.03 12.90 23.24
CA THR A 220 12.22 12.43 22.55
C THR A 220 11.87 12.27 21.08
N ALA A 221 12.03 13.34 20.31
CA ALA A 221 11.89 13.33 18.86
C ALA A 221 13.27 13.13 18.23
N THR A 222 13.56 11.95 17.67
CA THR A 222 14.90 11.62 17.15
C THR A 222 15.21 12.29 15.79
N GLN A 223 14.20 12.82 15.10
CA GLN A 223 14.35 13.61 13.87
C GLN A 223 13.76 15.02 14.04
N ASN A 224 12.43 15.14 14.20
CA ASN A 224 11.75 16.45 14.30
C ASN A 224 10.66 16.47 15.38
N GLY A 225 10.73 17.45 16.28
CA GLY A 225 9.60 17.84 17.11
C GLY A 225 8.76 18.92 16.41
N TYR A 226 7.45 18.89 16.56
CA TYR A 226 6.52 19.90 16.06
C TYR A 226 5.56 20.31 17.16
N ILE A 227 5.54 21.60 17.50
CA ILE A 227 4.49 22.20 18.31
C ILE A 227 3.56 22.91 17.34
N GLN A 228 2.28 22.59 17.40
CA GLN A 228 1.24 23.07 16.49
C GLN A 228 0.27 23.95 17.26
N ARG A 229 -0.19 25.03 16.64
CA ARG A 229 -1.25 25.90 17.16
C ARG A 229 -2.27 26.21 16.06
N GLN A 230 -3.52 26.43 16.45
CA GLN A 230 -4.59 26.83 15.53
C GLN A 230 -4.44 28.32 15.20
N MET A 231 -4.55 28.69 13.92
CA MET A 231 -4.30 30.05 13.45
C MET A 231 -5.25 31.07 14.10
N ASN A 232 -6.50 30.70 14.38
CA ASN A 232 -7.45 31.53 15.12
C ASN A 232 -7.03 31.79 16.59
N LYS A 233 -6.52 30.78 17.31
CA LYS A 233 -6.06 30.90 18.70
C LYS A 233 -4.82 31.77 18.79
N PHE A 234 -3.84 31.47 17.94
CA PHE A 234 -2.63 32.27 17.80
C PHE A 234 -2.94 33.75 17.49
N ALA A 235 -3.87 34.04 16.58
CA ALA A 235 -4.27 35.41 16.27
C ALA A 235 -5.00 36.12 17.44
N ASN A 236 -5.85 35.40 18.19
CA ASN A 236 -6.52 35.92 19.39
C ASN A 236 -5.52 36.21 20.52
N ASP A 237 -4.43 35.44 20.62
CA ASP A 237 -3.30 35.68 21.53
C ASP A 237 -2.35 36.79 21.02
N ASN A 238 -2.87 37.73 20.22
CA ASN A 238 -2.12 38.82 19.58
C ASN A 238 -0.92 38.34 18.74
N TYR A 239 -1.04 37.19 18.07
CA TYR A 239 0.00 36.57 17.24
C TYR A 239 1.25 36.18 18.06
N ASN A 240 1.08 35.79 19.33
CA ASN A 240 2.13 35.23 20.18
C ASN A 240 2.05 33.69 20.17
N PHE A 241 3.14 33.00 19.86
CA PHE A 241 3.15 31.54 19.78
C PHE A 241 3.25 30.88 21.16
N GLY A 242 3.81 31.59 22.13
CA GLY A 242 4.06 31.11 23.49
C GLY A 242 5.32 30.24 23.61
N ASN A 243 5.81 30.11 24.85
CA ASN A 243 7.03 29.37 25.18
C ASN A 243 6.79 27.87 25.42
N ASN A 244 5.54 27.41 25.44
CA ASN A 244 5.16 25.99 25.59
C ASN A 244 5.88 25.28 26.75
N THR A 245 5.96 25.94 27.92
CA THR A 245 6.82 25.56 29.06
C THR A 245 6.59 24.16 29.62
N ASN A 246 5.45 23.54 29.33
CA ASN A 246 5.13 22.18 29.74
C ASN A 246 5.75 21.12 28.81
N ILE A 247 6.37 21.49 27.69
CA ILE A 247 7.04 20.56 26.77
C ILE A 247 8.55 20.62 27.01
N GLN A 248 9.17 19.48 27.34
CA GLN A 248 10.61 19.38 27.61
C GLN A 248 11.25 18.35 26.68
N ASN A 249 12.30 18.76 25.95
CA ASN A 249 13.14 17.79 25.24
C ASN A 249 13.94 16.97 26.26
N THR A 250 13.94 15.66 26.07
CA THR A 250 14.53 14.68 26.97
C THR A 250 15.10 13.51 26.19
N ASN A 251 16.05 12.79 26.79
CA ASN A 251 16.47 11.50 26.27
C ASN A 251 15.51 10.40 26.76
N TYR A 252 15.33 9.37 25.95
CA TYR A 252 14.56 8.19 26.32
C TYR A 252 15.50 6.99 26.48
N THR A 253 15.50 6.37 27.65
CA THR A 253 16.29 5.16 27.93
C THR A 253 15.34 3.97 28.08
N GLU A 254 15.61 2.92 27.32
CA GLU A 254 14.88 1.66 27.29
C GLU A 254 15.24 0.74 28.47
N THR A 255 14.43 -0.29 28.71
CA THR A 255 14.74 -1.31 29.74
C THR A 255 16.01 -2.13 29.44
N ASN A 256 16.47 -2.19 28.18
CA ASN A 256 17.76 -2.80 27.82
C ASN A 256 18.97 -1.85 28.03
N GLY A 257 18.75 -0.59 28.45
CA GLY A 257 19.78 0.43 28.64
C GLY A 257 20.11 1.28 27.40
N GLN A 258 19.58 0.96 26.21
CA GLN A 258 19.74 1.78 25.01
C GLN A 258 19.10 3.16 25.23
N THR A 259 19.82 4.22 24.87
CA THR A 259 19.36 5.61 25.02
C THR A 259 19.22 6.29 23.67
N HIS A 260 18.03 6.85 23.42
CA HIS A 260 17.70 7.67 22.26
C HIS A 260 17.77 9.15 22.64
N ASN A 261 18.53 9.91 21.86
CA ASN A 261 18.71 11.34 22.10
C ASN A 261 17.57 12.13 21.45
N GLY A 262 16.93 13.02 22.22
CA GLY A 262 15.89 13.91 21.70
C GLY A 262 16.47 15.13 21.00
N SER A 263 15.90 15.53 19.86
CA SER A 263 16.26 16.77 19.16
C SER A 263 15.76 18.00 19.91
N ASN A 264 16.66 18.96 20.16
CA ASN A 264 16.31 20.23 20.80
C ASN A 264 15.47 21.17 19.91
N ASN A 265 15.39 20.91 18.60
CA ASN A 265 14.82 21.83 17.62
C ASN A 265 13.36 21.51 17.31
N PHE A 266 12.45 21.94 18.20
CA PHE A 266 11.01 21.89 17.95
C PHE A 266 10.59 22.98 16.95
N LYS A 267 10.00 22.56 15.84
CA LYS A 267 9.43 23.44 14.83
C LYS A 267 8.11 24.01 15.31
N LYS A 268 7.92 25.33 15.14
CA LYS A 268 6.65 26.02 15.35
C LYS A 268 5.78 25.84 14.10
N VAL A 269 4.55 25.35 14.28
CA VAL A 269 3.60 25.10 13.19
C VAL A 269 2.28 25.82 13.46
N LEU A 270 1.70 26.45 12.43
CA LEU A 270 0.34 26.97 12.48
C LEU A 270 -0.59 26.17 11.56
N THR A 271 -1.71 25.69 12.10
CA THR A 271 -2.73 24.96 11.35
C THR A 271 -3.86 25.90 10.93
N ILE A 272 -4.36 25.71 9.71
CA ILE A 272 -5.45 26.47 9.09
C ILE A 272 -6.48 25.45 8.57
N GLY A 273 -7.74 25.59 8.93
CA GLY A 273 -8.80 24.65 8.57
C GLY A 273 -9.52 24.00 9.77
N ASN A 274 -9.35 24.56 10.98
CA ASN A 274 -9.83 24.01 12.25
C ASN A 274 -11.27 24.41 12.60
N MET A 275 -11.93 25.24 11.78
CA MET A 275 -13.26 25.78 12.06
C MET A 275 -14.36 24.78 11.68
N GLU A 276 -15.57 25.08 12.12
CA GLU A 276 -16.81 24.31 11.92
C GLU A 276 -17.14 23.90 10.46
N ASN A 277 -16.68 24.67 9.46
CA ASN A 277 -16.90 24.39 8.04
C ASN A 277 -15.91 25.15 7.14
N GLU A 278 -15.89 24.78 5.86
CA GLU A 278 -14.95 25.29 4.86
C GLU A 278 -15.03 26.82 4.64
N LYS A 279 -16.20 27.45 4.83
CA LYS A 279 -16.35 28.91 4.74
C LYS A 279 -15.84 29.59 6.00
N ALA A 280 -16.14 29.03 7.18
CA ALA A 280 -15.60 29.52 8.44
C ALA A 280 -14.05 29.47 8.46
N ASN A 281 -13.45 28.45 7.83
CA ASN A 281 -12.00 28.32 7.66
C ASN A 281 -11.34 29.49 6.92
N ALA A 282 -12.07 30.25 6.10
CA ALA A 282 -11.53 31.47 5.47
C ALA A 282 -11.14 32.54 6.52
N THR A 283 -11.71 32.49 7.73
CA THR A 283 -11.33 33.35 8.86
C THR A 283 -9.91 33.04 9.36
N GLU A 284 -9.51 31.77 9.36
CA GLU A 284 -8.13 31.40 9.72
C GLU A 284 -7.14 31.82 8.63
N TRP A 285 -7.52 31.69 7.35
CA TRP A 285 -6.69 32.23 6.26
C TRP A 285 -6.58 33.77 6.32
N PHE A 286 -7.65 34.47 6.71
CA PHE A 286 -7.62 35.91 6.96
C PHE A 286 -6.58 36.26 8.02
N TYR A 287 -6.56 35.55 9.15
CA TYR A 287 -5.54 35.77 10.16
C TYR A 287 -4.14 35.44 9.64
N PHE A 288 -3.96 34.34 8.91
CA PHE A 288 -2.66 33.96 8.34
C PHE A 288 -2.11 35.05 7.42
N ALA A 289 -2.89 35.46 6.41
CA ALA A 289 -2.49 36.49 5.47
C ALA A 289 -2.25 37.85 6.16
N LYS A 290 -3.12 38.24 7.10
CA LYS A 290 -2.97 39.47 7.88
C LYS A 290 -1.72 39.45 8.76
N GLY A 291 -1.48 38.35 9.47
CA GLY A 291 -0.32 38.17 10.34
C GLY A 291 0.99 38.19 9.56
N TRP A 292 1.02 37.55 8.38
CA TRP A 292 2.19 37.52 7.51
C TRP A 292 2.46 38.88 6.86
N ASN A 293 1.45 39.45 6.19
CA ASN A 293 1.59 40.68 5.40
C ASN A 293 1.80 41.94 6.26
N GLU A 294 1.25 41.97 7.48
CA GLU A 294 1.44 43.09 8.44
C GLU A 294 2.58 42.82 9.45
N ASN A 295 3.32 41.70 9.32
CA ASN A 295 4.39 41.27 10.22
C ASN A 295 3.98 41.29 11.71
N ARG A 296 2.89 40.60 12.06
CA ARG A 296 2.34 40.58 13.42
C ARG A 296 3.02 39.51 14.28
N GLY A 297 3.58 39.93 15.41
CA GLY A 297 4.08 39.06 16.46
C GLY A 297 5.06 38.00 15.94
N ASP A 298 4.83 36.76 16.34
CA ASP A 298 5.69 35.62 16.02
C ASP A 298 5.47 35.05 14.60
N THR A 299 4.61 35.64 13.76
CA THR A 299 4.17 35.00 12.49
C THR A 299 5.34 34.69 11.54
N GLN A 300 6.36 35.55 11.49
CA GLN A 300 7.58 35.29 10.70
C GLN A 300 8.58 34.33 11.37
N SER A 301 8.41 34.04 12.67
CA SER A 301 9.22 33.07 13.42
C SER A 301 8.70 31.63 13.31
N VAL A 302 7.46 31.44 12.86
CA VAL A 302 6.85 30.12 12.58
C VAL A 302 7.61 29.43 11.46
N ASP A 303 7.80 28.11 11.55
CA ASP A 303 8.58 27.34 10.58
C ASP A 303 7.72 26.80 9.43
N GLU A 304 6.48 26.42 9.74
CA GLU A 304 5.58 25.76 8.79
C GLU A 304 4.11 26.15 9.00
N PHE A 305 3.39 26.37 7.90
CA PHE A 305 1.94 26.54 7.88
C PHE A 305 1.30 25.30 7.24
N ARG A 306 0.25 24.76 7.84
CA ARG A 306 -0.41 23.53 7.37
C ARG A 306 -1.90 23.70 7.18
N LEU A 307 -2.44 23.22 6.06
CA LEU A 307 -3.88 22.99 5.97
C LEU A 307 -4.28 21.72 6.74
N VAL A 308 -5.37 21.81 7.49
CA VAL A 308 -6.03 20.68 8.16
C VAL A 308 -7.51 20.55 7.79
N GLY A 309 -7.98 21.41 6.88
CA GLY A 309 -9.31 21.41 6.29
C GLY A 309 -9.35 22.23 5.00
N ASN A 310 -10.39 22.03 4.17
CA ASN A 310 -10.61 22.83 2.97
C ASN A 310 -11.03 24.27 3.34
N VAL A 311 -10.81 25.22 2.43
CA VAL A 311 -11.16 26.65 2.61
C VAL A 311 -11.98 27.15 1.42
N ASP A 312 -13.16 27.72 1.67
CA ASP A 312 -14.04 28.35 0.68
C ASP A 312 -14.03 29.87 0.88
N PHE A 313 -13.37 30.59 -0.04
CA PHE A 313 -13.21 32.04 0.03
C PHE A 313 -14.44 32.84 -0.42
N SER A 314 -15.56 32.19 -0.76
CA SER A 314 -16.82 32.85 -1.12
C SER A 314 -16.69 33.89 -2.25
N GLY A 315 -15.76 33.67 -3.20
CA GLY A 315 -15.45 34.61 -4.29
C GLY A 315 -16.50 34.69 -5.40
N ASN A 316 -17.35 33.67 -5.55
CA ASN A 316 -18.57 33.63 -6.38
C ASN A 316 -18.42 34.34 -7.75
N LYS A 317 -17.30 34.08 -8.44
CA LYS A 317 -16.95 34.63 -9.76
C LYS A 317 -16.95 36.18 -9.85
N GLY A 318 -16.90 36.88 -8.73
CA GLY A 318 -17.05 38.34 -8.67
C GLY A 318 -18.46 38.83 -9.03
N GLN A 319 -19.50 38.01 -8.83
CA GLN A 319 -20.89 38.32 -9.19
C GLN A 319 -21.70 38.82 -7.99
N GLY A 320 -22.46 39.90 -8.21
CA GLY A 320 -23.23 40.58 -7.16
C GLY A 320 -22.44 41.67 -6.44
N VAL A 321 -22.92 42.04 -5.25
CA VAL A 321 -22.35 43.10 -4.41
C VAL A 321 -21.20 42.54 -3.54
N GLU A 322 -20.02 43.13 -3.69
CA GLU A 322 -18.82 42.79 -2.90
C GLU A 322 -19.08 42.99 -1.39
N GLY A 323 -18.65 42.04 -0.57
CA GLY A 323 -18.91 41.99 0.87
C GLY A 323 -20.30 41.48 1.26
N ARG A 324 -21.18 41.18 0.29
CA ARG A 324 -22.53 40.60 0.52
C ARG A 324 -22.72 39.28 -0.23
N ASP A 325 -22.62 39.34 -1.56
CA ASP A 325 -22.89 38.20 -2.45
C ASP A 325 -21.59 37.45 -2.81
N TRP A 326 -20.44 38.11 -2.61
CA TRP A 326 -19.11 37.57 -2.80
C TRP A 326 -18.05 38.32 -1.98
N GLN A 327 -16.90 37.70 -1.75
CA GLN A 327 -15.72 38.31 -1.10
C GLN A 327 -14.54 38.39 -2.08
N ASN A 328 -13.88 39.55 -2.12
CA ASN A 328 -12.69 39.75 -2.95
C ASN A 328 -11.45 39.22 -2.23
N TYR A 329 -10.74 38.26 -2.83
CA TYR A 329 -9.56 37.67 -2.19
C TYR A 329 -8.46 38.73 -1.93
N ALA A 330 -8.35 39.75 -2.77
CA ALA A 330 -7.37 40.83 -2.57
C ALA A 330 -7.80 41.89 -1.53
N ASN A 331 -9.05 41.87 -1.08
CA ASN A 331 -9.61 42.80 -0.08
C ASN A 331 -10.76 42.12 0.67
N TYR A 332 -10.43 41.06 1.41
CA TYR A 332 -11.41 40.23 2.11
C TYR A 332 -11.79 40.88 3.43
N CYS A 333 -13.08 40.98 3.75
CA CYS A 333 -13.56 41.66 4.96
C CYS A 333 -14.40 40.72 5.84
N LEU A 334 -13.97 40.52 7.09
CA LEU A 334 -14.76 39.80 8.11
C LEU A 334 -15.88 40.70 8.69
N SER A 335 -15.65 42.00 8.72
CA SER A 335 -16.63 43.02 9.12
C SER A 335 -16.26 44.37 8.53
N ALA A 336 -17.16 45.36 8.61
CA ALA A 336 -16.91 46.71 8.12
C ALA A 336 -15.65 47.31 8.80
N GLY A 337 -14.66 47.69 7.99
CA GLY A 337 -13.38 48.23 8.48
C GLY A 337 -12.35 47.20 8.93
N ASN A 338 -12.70 45.90 9.04
CA ASN A 338 -11.74 44.83 9.31
C ASN A 338 -11.53 43.96 8.06
N CYS A 339 -10.73 44.51 7.14
CA CYS A 339 -10.34 43.85 5.90
C CYS A 339 -8.85 43.46 5.93
N THR A 340 -8.44 42.60 4.99
CA THR A 340 -7.04 42.28 4.70
C THR A 340 -6.88 41.81 3.25
N ASN A 341 -5.66 41.83 2.75
CA ASN A 341 -5.33 41.18 1.48
C ASN A 341 -4.94 39.73 1.74
N MET A 342 -5.68 38.77 1.18
CA MET A 342 -5.45 37.34 1.39
C MET A 342 -4.25 36.81 0.56
N ILE A 343 -3.75 37.59 -0.39
CA ILE A 343 -2.54 37.29 -1.18
C ILE A 343 -1.34 37.32 -0.23
N VAL A 344 -0.77 36.16 0.08
CA VAL A 344 0.35 36.08 1.04
C VAL A 344 1.65 36.47 0.34
N GLY A 345 2.24 37.59 0.76
CA GLY A 345 3.50 38.11 0.21
C GLY A 345 3.39 38.89 -1.09
N PHE A 346 2.36 39.75 -1.22
CA PHE A 346 2.07 40.55 -2.42
C PHE A 346 3.14 41.60 -2.81
N SER A 347 4.15 41.86 -1.96
CA SER A 347 5.17 42.90 -2.17
C SER A 347 6.58 42.47 -1.76
N ASP A 348 7.60 43.21 -2.18
CA ASP A 348 9.02 42.95 -1.85
C ASP A 348 9.30 42.90 -0.33
N LYS A 349 8.46 43.56 0.48
CA LYS A 349 8.56 43.61 1.94
C LYS A 349 7.92 42.39 2.63
N THR A 350 7.09 41.63 1.92
CA THR A 350 6.20 40.60 2.49
C THR A 350 6.41 39.20 1.91
N ILE A 351 7.40 39.01 1.02
CA ILE A 351 7.74 37.73 0.36
C ILE A 351 7.65 36.55 1.33
N PHE A 352 6.92 35.49 0.94
CA PHE A 352 6.74 34.30 1.77
C PHE A 352 8.01 33.44 1.82
N THR A 353 8.52 33.19 3.03
CA THR A 353 9.86 32.63 3.30
C THR A 353 9.84 31.39 4.19
N LYS A 354 8.71 30.68 4.25
CA LYS A 354 8.50 29.50 5.10
C LYS A 354 7.91 28.34 4.30
N THR A 355 7.80 27.17 4.93
CA THR A 355 7.09 26.04 4.32
C THR A 355 5.57 26.22 4.47
N PHE A 356 4.84 25.99 3.39
CA PHE A 356 3.38 25.79 3.41
C PHE A 356 3.04 24.39 2.89
N ASP A 357 2.42 23.56 3.72
CA ASP A 357 1.94 22.23 3.33
C ASP A 357 0.41 22.19 3.26
N GLY A 358 -0.13 22.03 2.05
CA GLY A 358 -1.56 21.90 1.82
C GLY A 358 -2.15 20.56 2.27
N GLN A 359 -1.32 19.56 2.61
CA GLN A 359 -1.74 18.25 3.14
C GLN A 359 -2.80 17.51 2.28
N GLY A 360 -2.97 17.89 1.00
CA GLY A 360 -4.00 17.39 0.09
C GLY A 360 -5.37 18.05 0.21
N TYR A 361 -5.54 19.10 1.03
CA TYR A 361 -6.76 19.90 1.13
C TYR A 361 -6.89 20.91 -0.01
N THR A 362 -8.10 21.45 -0.16
CA THR A 362 -8.50 22.32 -1.27
C THR A 362 -8.77 23.76 -0.82
N LEU A 363 -8.13 24.71 -1.49
CA LEU A 363 -8.50 26.13 -1.50
C LEU A 363 -9.46 26.38 -2.65
N LYS A 364 -10.66 26.93 -2.39
CA LYS A 364 -11.69 27.06 -3.44
C LYS A 364 -12.48 28.36 -3.43
N ASN A 365 -13.19 28.59 -4.53
CA ASN A 365 -14.12 29.70 -4.72
C ASN A 365 -13.41 31.06 -4.62
N ILE A 366 -12.41 31.27 -5.47
CA ILE A 366 -11.49 32.40 -5.41
C ILE A 366 -11.82 33.38 -6.54
N ASN A 367 -11.84 34.68 -6.24
CA ASN A 367 -11.88 35.74 -7.25
C ASN A 367 -11.01 36.91 -6.80
N ILE A 368 -10.11 37.36 -7.68
CA ILE A 368 -9.14 38.42 -7.40
C ILE A 368 -9.47 39.62 -8.29
N ASP A 369 -9.91 40.73 -7.69
CA ASP A 369 -10.07 42.01 -8.41
C ASP A 369 -9.25 43.10 -7.70
N ILE A 370 -8.18 43.54 -8.35
CA ILE A 370 -7.29 44.59 -7.83
C ILE A 370 -7.44 45.93 -8.57
N THR A 371 -8.43 46.05 -9.46
CA THR A 371 -8.61 47.23 -10.33
C THR A 371 -8.92 48.53 -9.57
N LYS A 372 -9.19 48.45 -8.27
CA LYS A 372 -9.50 49.58 -7.37
C LYS A 372 -8.60 49.63 -6.12
N LEU A 373 -7.53 48.82 -6.07
CA LEU A 373 -6.62 48.71 -4.92
C LEU A 373 -5.34 49.53 -5.15
N SER A 374 -4.46 49.59 -4.14
CA SER A 374 -3.27 50.46 -4.16
C SER A 374 -2.13 49.92 -5.02
N ASP A 375 -1.24 50.84 -5.42
CA ASP A 375 -0.07 50.56 -6.28
C ASP A 375 1.04 49.70 -5.63
N GLU A 376 0.89 49.25 -4.37
CA GLU A 376 1.91 48.44 -3.67
C GLU A 376 1.89 46.94 -4.04
N LEU A 377 0.91 46.48 -4.83
CA LEU A 377 0.63 45.06 -5.10
C LEU A 377 1.51 44.44 -6.20
N ARG A 378 2.84 44.39 -6.01
CA ARG A 378 3.77 43.94 -7.06
C ARG A 378 3.53 42.51 -7.60
N TYR A 379 3.06 41.59 -6.75
CA TYR A 379 2.96 40.15 -7.02
C TYR A 379 1.56 39.61 -6.75
N ILE A 380 0.90 39.01 -7.76
CA ILE A 380 -0.51 38.61 -7.71
C ILE A 380 -0.69 37.10 -7.94
N GLY A 381 -1.40 36.44 -7.03
CA GLY A 381 -1.79 35.03 -7.06
C GLY A 381 -2.50 34.67 -5.75
N LEU A 382 -2.62 33.38 -5.40
CA LEU A 382 -2.96 33.01 -4.01
C LEU A 382 -1.82 33.39 -3.06
N PHE A 383 -0.59 33.18 -3.52
CA PHE A 383 0.63 33.72 -2.98
C PHE A 383 1.14 34.83 -3.90
N GLY A 384 1.76 35.86 -3.35
CA GLY A 384 2.42 36.91 -4.11
C GLY A 384 3.79 36.41 -4.58
N ALA A 385 4.81 36.60 -3.76
CA ALA A 385 6.16 36.11 -4.00
C ALA A 385 6.57 35.02 -3.01
N VAL A 386 7.24 33.97 -3.49
CA VAL A 386 7.65 32.79 -2.71
C VAL A 386 9.17 32.58 -2.78
N ARG A 387 9.79 32.27 -1.64
CA ARG A 387 11.24 32.00 -1.49
C ARG A 387 11.58 30.62 -0.94
N ASP A 388 10.63 29.92 -0.36
CA ASP A 388 10.78 28.58 0.24
C ASP A 388 9.71 27.64 -0.38
N THR A 389 9.19 26.68 0.37
CA THR A 389 8.49 25.52 -0.14
C THR A 389 6.97 25.68 -0.02
N ILE A 390 6.23 25.50 -1.10
CA ILE A 390 4.78 25.29 -1.05
C ILE A 390 4.46 23.97 -1.73
N LYS A 391 3.72 23.10 -1.04
CA LYS A 391 3.49 21.73 -1.49
C LYS A 391 2.10 21.20 -1.19
N ASN A 392 1.73 20.12 -1.90
CA ASN A 392 0.60 19.25 -1.58
C ASN A 392 -0.77 19.95 -1.53
N ILE A 393 -1.07 20.85 -2.47
CA ILE A 393 -2.25 21.71 -2.39
C ILE A 393 -3.14 21.62 -3.62
N ASN A 394 -4.44 21.54 -3.40
CA ASN A 394 -5.45 21.59 -4.45
C ASN A 394 -6.09 22.99 -4.50
N VAL A 395 -6.33 23.51 -5.70
CA VAL A 395 -6.91 24.85 -5.90
C VAL A 395 -8.00 24.81 -6.95
N ASP A 396 -9.20 25.29 -6.60
CA ASP A 396 -10.37 25.33 -7.49
C ASP A 396 -11.01 26.73 -7.47
N TYR A 397 -10.76 27.55 -8.48
CA TYR A 397 -11.32 28.91 -8.54
C TYR A 397 -12.84 28.92 -8.74
N MET A 398 -13.47 27.78 -9.06
CA MET A 398 -14.91 27.64 -9.30
C MET A 398 -15.46 28.64 -10.35
N GLY A 399 -14.62 29.01 -11.32
CA GLY A 399 -14.91 29.96 -12.40
C GLY A 399 -14.62 31.43 -12.08
N GLY A 400 -14.07 31.75 -10.90
CA GLY A 400 -13.57 33.10 -10.61
C GLY A 400 -12.25 33.39 -11.31
N GLY A 401 -11.97 34.67 -11.55
CA GLY A 401 -10.84 35.11 -12.37
C GLY A 401 -9.88 36.04 -11.64
N ILE A 402 -8.91 36.56 -12.38
CA ILE A 402 -7.94 37.55 -11.92
C ILE A 402 -8.04 38.79 -12.81
N LYS A 403 -8.38 39.94 -12.21
CA LYS A 403 -8.54 41.23 -12.91
C LYS A 403 -7.54 42.25 -12.37
N THR A 404 -6.58 42.65 -13.20
CA THR A 404 -5.64 43.74 -12.88
C THR A 404 -5.70 44.88 -13.90
N ASP A 405 -5.17 46.04 -13.52
CA ASP A 405 -4.78 47.10 -14.45
C ASP A 405 -3.38 46.82 -15.06
N ILE A 406 -2.74 47.84 -15.65
CA ILE A 406 -1.43 47.75 -16.30
C ILE A 406 -0.22 47.86 -15.36
N LYS A 407 -0.39 48.29 -14.10
CA LYS A 407 0.74 48.65 -13.22
C LYS A 407 1.47 47.44 -12.61
N HIS A 408 0.80 46.30 -12.58
CA HIS A 408 1.21 45.13 -11.82
C HIS A 408 2.18 44.23 -12.59
N PHE A 409 3.27 43.80 -11.94
CA PHE A 409 4.42 43.21 -12.64
C PHE A 409 4.31 41.72 -12.89
N TYR A 410 3.89 40.92 -11.91
CA TYR A 410 3.83 39.46 -12.02
C TYR A 410 2.50 38.91 -11.51
N ILE A 411 1.79 38.17 -12.38
CA ILE A 411 0.44 37.66 -12.15
C ILE A 411 0.37 36.17 -12.50
N GLY A 412 -0.08 35.32 -11.59
CA GLY A 412 -0.36 33.91 -11.85
C GLY A 412 -1.57 33.39 -11.07
N GLY A 413 -2.20 32.31 -11.56
CA GLY A 413 -3.34 31.68 -10.88
C GLY A 413 -2.99 31.09 -9.51
N PHE A 414 -1.74 30.68 -9.31
CA PHE A 414 -1.23 30.18 -8.03
C PHE A 414 -0.31 31.20 -7.34
N ALA A 415 0.70 31.71 -8.05
CA ALA A 415 1.69 32.63 -7.49
C ALA A 415 2.01 33.80 -8.43
N GLY A 416 2.31 34.97 -7.88
CA GLY A 416 2.88 36.07 -8.65
C GLY A 416 4.31 35.74 -9.11
N TYR A 417 5.20 35.45 -8.18
CA TYR A 417 6.62 35.20 -8.45
C TYR A 417 7.21 34.11 -7.56
N THR A 418 8.23 33.39 -8.04
CA THR A 418 9.11 32.60 -7.16
C THR A 418 10.58 32.94 -7.41
N ASP A 419 11.31 33.06 -6.30
CA ASP A 419 12.73 33.39 -6.28
C ASP A 419 13.52 32.06 -6.20
N TYR A 420 13.84 31.59 -5.00
CA TYR A 420 14.48 30.29 -4.75
C TYR A 420 13.47 29.21 -4.33
N GLY A 421 12.17 29.47 -4.49
CA GLY A 421 11.12 28.63 -3.93
C GLY A 421 10.92 27.31 -4.67
N THR A 422 10.44 26.31 -3.93
CA THR A 422 10.03 25.00 -4.45
C THR A 422 8.51 24.90 -4.43
N LEU A 423 7.88 24.75 -5.59
CA LEU A 423 6.43 24.57 -5.73
C LEU A 423 6.18 23.16 -6.25
N THR A 424 5.58 22.28 -5.45
CA THR A 424 5.48 20.86 -5.83
C THR A 424 4.20 20.15 -5.42
N ASN A 425 3.72 19.21 -6.24
CA ASN A 425 2.50 18.44 -6.00
C ASN A 425 1.26 19.35 -5.85
N ILE A 426 0.92 20.06 -6.94
CA ILE A 426 -0.09 21.13 -6.95
C ILE A 426 -1.10 20.93 -8.10
N SER A 427 -2.40 20.94 -7.77
CA SER A 427 -3.48 20.98 -8.76
C SER A 427 -4.14 22.35 -8.77
N LEU A 428 -4.32 22.95 -9.96
CA LEU A 428 -4.93 24.26 -10.16
C LEU A 428 -6.00 24.17 -11.26
N LYS A 429 -7.26 24.49 -10.95
CA LYS A 429 -8.34 24.35 -11.93
C LYS A 429 -9.45 25.40 -11.88
N ASN A 430 -10.24 25.41 -12.94
CA ASN A 430 -11.48 26.18 -13.09
C ASN A 430 -11.28 27.69 -12.88
N ILE A 431 -10.20 28.27 -13.41
CA ILE A 431 -10.00 29.72 -13.37
C ILE A 431 -10.74 30.35 -14.55
N GLY A 432 -11.43 31.48 -14.33
CA GLY A 432 -11.86 32.37 -15.40
C GLY A 432 -10.67 33.07 -16.07
N SER A 433 -10.92 34.19 -16.75
CA SER A 433 -9.84 34.93 -17.40
C SER A 433 -8.83 35.49 -16.40
N ILE A 434 -7.55 35.46 -16.77
CA ILE A 434 -6.42 36.05 -16.04
C ILE A 434 -5.90 37.23 -16.85
N ASN A 435 -6.17 38.45 -16.38
CA ASN A 435 -5.77 39.68 -17.07
C ASN A 435 -4.70 40.40 -16.25
N GLY A 436 -3.46 40.46 -16.76
CA GLY A 436 -2.28 40.98 -16.09
C GLY A 436 -1.60 42.18 -16.79
N GLY A 437 -0.63 42.79 -16.08
CA GLY A 437 0.19 43.90 -16.56
C GLY A 437 1.40 43.44 -17.38
N HIS A 438 2.52 43.10 -16.74
CA HIS A 438 3.76 42.70 -17.44
C HIS A 438 3.89 41.20 -17.69
N TYR A 439 4.09 40.38 -16.65
CA TYR A 439 4.29 38.93 -16.79
C TYR A 439 3.05 38.19 -16.27
N THR A 440 2.41 37.39 -17.12
CA THR A 440 1.13 36.74 -16.80
C THR A 440 1.19 35.25 -17.14
N GLY A 441 0.97 34.38 -16.16
CA GLY A 441 0.89 32.93 -16.36
C GLY A 441 -0.44 32.35 -15.89
N GLY A 442 -0.84 31.19 -16.40
CA GLY A 442 -1.94 30.43 -15.82
C GLY A 442 -1.62 29.93 -14.41
N PHE A 443 -0.37 29.55 -14.16
CA PHE A 443 0.12 29.13 -12.84
C PHE A 443 0.88 30.25 -12.13
N ILE A 444 1.93 30.81 -12.78
CA ILE A 444 2.88 31.72 -12.13
C ILE A 444 3.25 32.92 -13.02
N GLY A 445 3.31 34.12 -12.45
CA GLY A 445 3.71 35.30 -13.21
C GLY A 445 5.14 35.23 -13.72
N GLY A 446 6.10 34.97 -12.82
CA GLY A 446 7.51 34.80 -13.20
C GLY A 446 8.31 33.94 -12.22
N THR A 447 9.44 33.41 -12.68
CA THR A 447 10.37 32.66 -11.83
C THR A 447 11.82 33.13 -12.02
N HIS A 448 12.62 33.02 -10.98
CA HIS A 448 14.07 33.16 -11.05
C HIS A 448 14.72 31.85 -11.51
N TYR A 449 15.95 31.90 -12.02
CA TYR A 449 16.68 30.75 -12.59
C TYR A 449 17.05 29.64 -11.56
N LYS A 450 16.64 29.77 -10.29
CA LYS A 450 16.81 28.75 -9.24
C LYS A 450 15.49 28.24 -8.65
N GLY A 451 14.34 28.64 -9.20
CA GLY A 451 13.06 28.06 -8.80
C GLY A 451 12.95 26.59 -9.20
N ASN A 452 12.23 25.79 -8.41
CA ASN A 452 11.96 24.39 -8.72
C ASN A 452 10.43 24.14 -8.70
N LEU A 453 9.88 23.76 -9.85
CA LEU A 453 8.44 23.57 -10.03
C LEU A 453 8.20 22.15 -10.56
N SER A 454 7.55 21.29 -9.78
CA SER A 454 7.45 19.87 -10.12
C SER A 454 6.11 19.23 -9.76
N ASN A 455 5.63 18.29 -10.57
CA ASN A 455 4.35 17.59 -10.34
C ASN A 455 3.19 18.59 -10.20
N ILE A 456 2.85 19.27 -11.30
CA ILE A 456 1.83 20.33 -11.33
C ILE A 456 0.82 20.06 -12.47
N SER A 457 -0.48 20.18 -12.16
CA SER A 457 -1.55 20.07 -13.16
C SER A 457 -2.42 21.32 -13.22
N LEU A 458 -2.65 21.81 -14.46
CA LEU A 458 -3.58 22.87 -14.79
C LEU A 458 -4.72 22.30 -15.64
N ASP A 459 -5.96 22.63 -15.30
CA ASP A 459 -7.15 22.23 -16.05
C ASP A 459 -8.25 23.30 -16.05
N ASN A 460 -8.86 23.56 -17.21
CA ASN A 460 -9.94 24.54 -17.41
C ASN A 460 -9.55 25.94 -16.91
N ILE A 461 -8.58 26.55 -17.59
CA ILE A 461 -8.12 27.93 -17.34
C ILE A 461 -8.64 28.82 -18.48
N GLY A 462 -9.31 29.93 -18.16
CA GLY A 462 -9.82 30.89 -19.14
C GLY A 462 -8.74 31.64 -19.90
N ASP A 463 -9.14 32.66 -20.69
CA ASP A 463 -8.19 33.47 -21.46
C ASP A 463 -7.13 34.15 -20.57
N ILE A 464 -5.88 34.12 -21.01
CA ILE A 464 -4.72 34.71 -20.31
C ILE A 464 -4.22 35.90 -21.13
N SER A 465 -4.19 37.09 -20.54
CA SER A 465 -3.75 38.31 -21.22
C SER A 465 -2.67 39.10 -20.45
N SER A 466 -1.63 39.54 -21.15
CA SER A 466 -0.61 40.48 -20.65
C SER A 466 -0.66 41.79 -21.44
N LYS A 467 -0.93 42.90 -20.75
CA LYS A 467 -1.13 44.22 -21.38
C LYS A 467 0.17 44.94 -21.77
N ASN A 468 1.31 44.60 -21.18
CA ASN A 468 2.58 45.30 -21.39
C ASN A 468 3.83 44.39 -21.40
N GLY A 469 3.68 43.07 -21.52
CA GLY A 469 4.82 42.16 -21.53
C GLY A 469 4.55 40.79 -22.14
N SER A 470 4.71 39.76 -21.33
CA SER A 470 4.75 38.36 -21.74
C SER A 470 3.62 37.56 -21.09
N ALA A 471 2.99 36.66 -21.86
CA ALA A 471 1.93 35.78 -21.37
C ALA A 471 2.24 34.30 -21.69
N GLY A 472 1.83 33.38 -20.82
CA GLY A 472 1.84 31.97 -21.16
C GLY A 472 0.87 31.11 -20.36
N GLY A 473 0.55 29.92 -20.88
CA GLY A 473 -0.41 29.01 -20.26
C GLY A 473 0.03 28.54 -18.87
N PHE A 474 1.34 28.41 -18.65
CA PHE A 474 1.92 28.15 -17.32
C PHE A 474 2.52 29.42 -16.72
N ALA A 475 3.43 30.08 -17.44
CA ALA A 475 4.24 31.19 -16.93
C ALA A 475 4.30 32.43 -17.83
N GLY A 476 4.37 33.63 -17.24
CA GLY A 476 4.74 34.84 -17.97
C GLY A 476 6.23 34.85 -18.34
N SER A 477 7.10 34.52 -17.38
CA SER A 477 8.54 34.30 -17.57
C SER A 477 9.02 33.07 -16.80
N ALA A 478 9.79 32.20 -17.45
CA ALA A 478 10.21 30.91 -16.91
C ALA A 478 11.75 30.73 -16.93
N GLY A 479 12.33 30.61 -15.75
CA GLY A 479 13.68 30.12 -15.50
C GLY A 479 13.71 29.11 -14.35
N GLY A 480 14.78 28.34 -14.22
CA GLY A 480 14.88 27.26 -13.24
C GLY A 480 14.32 25.93 -13.76
N THR A 481 13.97 25.02 -12.84
CA THR A 481 13.64 23.64 -13.18
C THR A 481 12.13 23.39 -13.18
N TYR A 482 11.65 22.74 -14.24
CA TYR A 482 10.25 22.38 -14.46
C TYR A 482 10.17 20.89 -14.78
N SER A 483 9.47 20.09 -13.97
CA SER A 483 9.36 18.64 -14.19
C SER A 483 7.98 18.06 -13.94
N ASN A 484 7.51 17.13 -14.78
CA ASN A 484 6.18 16.51 -14.66
C ASN A 484 5.06 17.56 -14.56
N ILE A 485 4.81 18.27 -15.67
CA ILE A 485 3.80 19.35 -15.72
C ILE A 485 2.80 19.09 -16.83
N SER A 486 1.51 19.24 -16.52
CA SER A 486 0.41 19.10 -17.48
C SER A 486 -0.48 20.34 -17.53
N LEU A 487 -0.76 20.81 -18.75
CA LEU A 487 -1.71 21.88 -19.04
C LEU A 487 -2.81 21.30 -19.93
N ASN A 488 -4.06 21.42 -19.49
CA ASN A 488 -5.22 20.97 -20.25
C ASN A 488 -6.27 22.09 -20.31
N ASN A 489 -6.92 22.25 -21.46
CA ASN A 489 -8.07 23.15 -21.62
C ASN A 489 -7.76 24.59 -21.18
N ILE A 490 -6.76 25.20 -21.83
CA ILE A 490 -6.37 26.60 -21.60
C ILE A 490 -7.00 27.47 -22.69
N GLY A 491 -7.57 28.61 -22.31
CA GLY A 491 -8.14 29.61 -23.23
C GLY A 491 -7.11 30.27 -24.14
N ASN A 492 -7.50 31.37 -24.78
CA ASN A 492 -6.61 32.12 -25.65
C ASN A 492 -5.52 32.81 -24.83
N ILE A 493 -4.30 32.81 -25.35
CA ILE A 493 -3.14 33.47 -24.73
C ILE A 493 -2.81 34.70 -25.55
N SER A 494 -2.78 35.87 -24.93
CA SER A 494 -2.52 37.15 -25.60
C SER A 494 -1.49 37.98 -24.86
N SER A 495 -0.59 38.65 -25.58
CA SER A 495 0.41 39.50 -24.96
C SER A 495 0.77 40.74 -25.78
N TYR A 496 1.40 41.72 -25.13
CA TYR A 496 1.97 42.86 -25.82
C TYR A 496 3.27 42.53 -26.58
N SER A 497 4.07 41.55 -26.13
CA SER A 497 5.39 41.29 -26.73
C SER A 497 5.76 39.81 -26.93
N LYS A 498 5.45 38.91 -26.00
CA LYS A 498 5.90 37.51 -26.05
C LYS A 498 4.80 36.57 -25.54
N ALA A 499 4.31 35.66 -26.38
CA ALA A 499 3.28 34.70 -25.97
C ALA A 499 3.71 33.25 -26.24
N GLY A 500 3.45 32.34 -25.30
CA GLY A 500 3.69 30.92 -25.51
C GLY A 500 2.71 30.01 -24.78
N GLY A 501 2.41 28.83 -25.34
CA GLY A 501 1.46 27.90 -24.71
C GLY A 501 1.90 27.43 -23.32
N PHE A 502 3.21 27.33 -23.08
CA PHE A 502 3.78 27.15 -21.75
C PHE A 502 4.24 28.49 -21.15
N ALA A 503 5.16 29.19 -21.82
CA ALA A 503 5.77 30.40 -21.29
C ALA A 503 5.89 31.54 -22.30
N GLY A 504 5.61 32.78 -21.89
CA GLY A 504 5.86 33.95 -22.74
C GLY A 504 7.36 34.15 -22.99
N HIS A 505 8.14 34.18 -21.91
CA HIS A 505 9.60 34.30 -21.93
C HIS A 505 10.27 33.11 -21.24
N VAL A 506 11.38 32.61 -21.78
CA VAL A 506 12.20 31.57 -21.18
C VAL A 506 13.65 32.05 -21.08
N GLU A 507 14.27 31.89 -19.91
CA GLU A 507 15.67 32.24 -19.67
C GLU A 507 16.27 31.35 -18.58
N ARG A 508 17.32 30.60 -18.92
CA ARG A 508 18.04 29.68 -18.02
C ARG A 508 17.11 28.67 -17.35
N GLY A 509 16.35 27.95 -18.19
CA GLY A 509 15.38 26.94 -17.74
C GLY A 509 15.72 25.51 -18.19
N ILE A 510 15.35 24.55 -17.35
CA ILE A 510 15.38 23.11 -17.62
C ILE A 510 13.92 22.62 -17.58
N PHE A 511 13.45 22.03 -18.67
CA PHE A 511 12.06 21.61 -18.87
C PHE A 511 12.00 20.12 -19.23
N THR A 512 11.44 19.30 -18.34
CA THR A 512 11.40 17.84 -18.48
C THR A 512 9.98 17.31 -18.26
N ASP A 513 9.53 16.37 -19.08
CA ASP A 513 8.20 15.72 -18.95
C ASP A 513 7.06 16.74 -18.86
N ILE A 514 6.83 17.47 -19.97
CA ILE A 514 5.79 18.50 -20.04
C ILE A 514 4.78 18.19 -21.15
N SER A 515 3.49 18.25 -20.83
CA SER A 515 2.40 18.05 -21.80
C SER A 515 1.43 19.23 -21.84
N LEU A 516 1.18 19.74 -23.05
CA LEU A 516 0.21 20.80 -23.35
C LEU A 516 -0.88 20.20 -24.25
N ASN A 517 -2.14 20.25 -23.82
CA ASN A 517 -3.27 19.72 -24.56
C ASN A 517 -4.43 20.72 -24.60
N HIS A 518 -4.99 21.00 -25.78
CA HIS A 518 -6.12 21.91 -25.97
C HIS A 518 -5.82 23.32 -25.43
N ILE A 519 -4.93 24.02 -26.14
CA ILE A 519 -4.59 25.43 -25.88
C ILE A 519 -5.26 26.29 -26.96
N GLY A 520 -5.92 27.38 -26.57
CA GLY A 520 -6.52 28.34 -27.50
C GLY A 520 -5.50 29.08 -28.37
N ASN A 521 -5.96 30.12 -29.08
CA ASN A 521 -5.09 30.88 -29.97
C ASN A 521 -4.01 31.64 -29.18
N ILE A 522 -2.78 31.66 -29.68
CA ILE A 522 -1.63 32.29 -29.04
C ILE A 522 -1.23 33.52 -29.86
N THR A 523 -1.35 34.70 -29.27
CA THR A 523 -1.24 35.97 -30.00
C THR A 523 -0.32 36.96 -29.30
N SER A 524 0.40 37.75 -30.10
CA SER A 524 1.15 38.90 -29.59
C SER A 524 1.06 40.09 -30.53
N LYS A 525 0.90 41.29 -29.97
CA LYS A 525 0.78 42.54 -30.74
C LYS A 525 1.54 43.69 -30.07
N ASN A 526 2.68 44.08 -30.65
CA ASN A 526 3.53 45.17 -30.16
C ASN A 526 3.53 46.33 -31.16
N ASN A 527 3.15 47.55 -30.75
CA ASN A 527 3.17 48.70 -31.66
C ASN A 527 4.59 49.30 -31.87
N GLY A 528 5.62 48.76 -31.20
CA GLY A 528 7.00 49.23 -31.25
C GLY A 528 8.02 48.15 -31.55
N THR A 529 8.76 47.71 -30.52
CA THR A 529 10.05 47.01 -30.65
C THR A 529 9.96 45.67 -31.36
N GLY A 530 9.05 44.78 -30.97
CA GLY A 530 8.82 43.52 -31.66
C GLY A 530 8.01 42.48 -30.87
N SER A 531 7.58 41.44 -31.58
CA SER A 531 6.57 40.49 -31.11
C SER A 531 6.94 39.04 -31.42
N TYR A 532 6.79 38.14 -30.45
CA TYR A 532 7.20 36.74 -30.55
C TYR A 532 6.10 35.79 -30.08
N VAL A 533 5.86 34.70 -30.80
CA VAL A 533 4.82 33.71 -30.49
C VAL A 533 5.32 32.28 -30.72
N GLY A 534 5.02 31.34 -29.84
CA GLY A 534 5.13 29.92 -30.18
C GLY A 534 4.28 28.98 -29.35
N GLY A 535 4.10 27.74 -29.80
CA GLY A 535 3.23 26.77 -29.11
C GLY A 535 3.71 26.39 -27.72
N PHE A 536 5.02 26.45 -27.45
CA PHE A 536 5.59 26.30 -26.11
C PHE A 536 6.09 27.65 -25.57
N ALA A 537 6.97 28.34 -26.29
CA ALA A 537 7.63 29.56 -25.81
C ALA A 537 7.54 30.75 -26.78
N GLY A 538 7.28 31.95 -26.28
CA GLY A 538 7.40 33.17 -27.10
C GLY A 538 8.85 33.46 -27.49
N TYR A 539 9.73 33.63 -26.51
CA TYR A 539 11.17 33.88 -26.72
C TYR A 539 12.02 33.07 -25.73
N VAL A 540 12.98 32.30 -26.26
CA VAL A 540 13.97 31.52 -25.50
C VAL A 540 15.32 32.24 -25.53
N ASN A 541 15.64 32.96 -24.45
CA ASN A 541 16.86 33.76 -24.32
C ASN A 541 17.98 32.97 -23.61
N ALA A 542 19.23 33.32 -23.94
CA ALA A 542 20.34 33.30 -22.99
C ALA A 542 21.39 34.34 -23.41
N TRP A 543 22.33 34.65 -22.53
CA TRP A 543 23.39 35.62 -22.76
C TRP A 543 24.68 34.89 -23.19
N TYR A 544 25.54 35.55 -23.97
CA TYR A 544 26.71 34.89 -24.59
C TYR A 544 27.98 34.92 -23.71
N ASP A 545 28.06 35.82 -22.73
CA ASP A 545 29.32 36.24 -22.12
C ASP A 545 29.47 35.87 -20.62
N ASP A 546 28.52 35.12 -20.04
CA ASP A 546 28.49 34.81 -18.61
C ASP A 546 28.90 33.37 -18.23
N GLY A 547 29.10 32.49 -19.21
CA GLY A 547 29.46 31.09 -19.01
C GLY A 547 28.35 30.22 -18.40
N LEU A 548 27.09 30.68 -18.44
CA LEU A 548 25.96 30.02 -17.79
C LEU A 548 25.29 28.98 -18.70
N GLU A 549 24.57 28.04 -18.06
CA GLU A 549 23.96 26.89 -18.70
C GLU A 549 22.89 27.29 -19.74
N ALA A 550 22.97 26.69 -20.94
CA ALA A 550 21.97 26.87 -21.99
C ALA A 550 20.64 26.21 -21.60
N ASN A 551 19.53 26.72 -22.14
CA ASN A 551 18.20 26.15 -21.89
C ASN A 551 18.11 24.69 -22.36
N ILE A 552 17.47 23.83 -21.57
CA ILE A 552 17.31 22.39 -21.87
C ILE A 552 15.83 22.04 -21.91
N PHE A 553 15.42 21.33 -22.97
CA PHE A 553 14.06 20.85 -23.18
C PHE A 553 14.11 19.36 -23.50
N THR A 554 13.39 18.54 -22.71
CA THR A 554 13.40 17.08 -22.79
C THR A 554 11.99 16.54 -22.56
N ASN A 555 11.56 15.57 -23.37
CA ASN A 555 10.26 14.89 -23.24
C ASN A 555 9.09 15.90 -23.18
N ILE A 556 8.80 16.56 -24.31
CA ILE A 556 7.74 17.57 -24.39
C ILE A 556 6.72 17.21 -25.48
N SER A 557 5.43 17.31 -25.17
CA SER A 557 4.34 17.15 -26.13
C SER A 557 3.40 18.36 -26.18
N LEU A 558 3.10 18.81 -27.39
CA LEU A 558 2.12 19.84 -27.71
C LEU A 558 1.04 19.19 -28.60
N ASN A 559 -0.20 19.16 -28.13
CA ASN A 559 -1.32 18.58 -28.87
C ASN A 559 -2.50 19.55 -28.91
N ASN A 560 -3.09 19.76 -30.09
CA ASN A 560 -4.28 20.59 -30.27
C ASN A 560 -4.03 22.03 -29.79
N ILE A 561 -3.09 22.72 -30.43
CA ILE A 561 -2.72 24.12 -30.15
C ILE A 561 -3.36 25.02 -31.22
N GLY A 562 -4.04 26.08 -30.81
CA GLY A 562 -4.70 27.04 -31.71
C GLY A 562 -3.75 27.85 -32.60
N ASP A 563 -4.33 28.80 -33.35
CA ASP A 563 -3.59 29.66 -34.26
C ASP A 563 -2.57 30.53 -33.51
N MET A 564 -1.37 30.66 -34.09
CA MET A 564 -0.26 31.47 -33.61
C MET A 564 -0.09 32.72 -34.47
N SER A 565 -0.17 33.90 -33.87
CA SER A 565 -0.08 35.16 -34.62
C SER A 565 0.71 36.25 -33.89
N SER A 566 1.89 36.58 -34.41
CA SER A 566 2.65 37.78 -34.00
C SER A 566 2.45 38.96 -34.96
N ARG A 567 2.29 40.16 -34.41
CA ARG A 567 2.18 41.43 -35.17
C ARG A 567 3.01 42.53 -34.53
N ALA A 568 3.84 43.22 -35.31
CA ALA A 568 4.56 44.40 -34.83
C ALA A 568 4.96 45.36 -35.96
N SER A 569 5.37 46.56 -35.60
CA SER A 569 5.92 47.55 -36.54
C SER A 569 7.29 47.10 -37.06
N ASN A 570 8.25 46.86 -36.14
CA ASN A 570 9.62 46.52 -36.51
C ASN A 570 9.78 45.03 -36.88
N TYR A 571 9.78 44.14 -35.89
CA TYR A 571 10.11 42.73 -36.12
C TYR A 571 9.16 41.73 -35.43
N THR A 572 8.90 40.61 -36.11
CA THR A 572 8.03 39.52 -35.64
C THR A 572 8.67 38.16 -35.82
N ARG A 573 8.46 37.22 -34.90
CA ARG A 573 8.77 35.80 -35.13
C ARG A 573 7.68 34.88 -34.60
N SER A 574 7.38 33.82 -35.33
CA SER A 574 6.41 32.81 -34.89
C SER A 574 6.80 31.40 -35.29
N GLY A 575 6.62 30.43 -34.39
CA GLY A 575 6.77 29.03 -34.74
C GLY A 575 6.12 28.04 -33.78
N GLY A 576 5.83 26.83 -34.27
CA GLY A 576 4.95 25.86 -33.59
C GLY A 576 5.45 25.41 -32.22
N PHE A 577 6.75 25.48 -31.95
CA PHE A 577 7.32 25.36 -30.62
C PHE A 577 7.74 26.72 -30.05
N ALA A 578 8.49 27.52 -30.80
CA ALA A 578 9.01 28.80 -30.31
C ALA A 578 8.98 29.95 -31.32
N GLY A 579 8.81 31.19 -30.84
CA GLY A 579 8.97 32.38 -31.67
C GLY A 579 10.41 32.59 -32.09
N TRP A 580 11.30 32.85 -31.13
CA TRP A 580 12.75 32.93 -31.36
C TRP A 580 13.52 32.11 -30.32
N ILE A 581 14.43 31.27 -30.80
CA ILE A 581 15.40 30.52 -29.99
C ILE A 581 16.77 31.19 -30.16
N ARG A 582 17.32 31.77 -29.09
CA ARG A 582 18.67 32.32 -29.11
C ARG A 582 19.72 31.22 -28.90
N ILE A 583 19.56 30.41 -27.86
CA ILE A 583 20.37 29.21 -27.59
C ILE A 583 19.62 28.19 -26.72
N GLY A 584 19.76 26.91 -27.04
CA GLY A 584 19.26 25.80 -26.22
C GLY A 584 19.53 24.40 -26.81
N THR A 585 19.21 23.37 -26.04
CA THR A 585 19.19 21.96 -26.44
C THR A 585 17.77 21.43 -26.33
N PHE A 586 17.30 20.77 -27.39
CA PHE A 586 15.92 20.34 -27.56
C PHE A 586 15.93 18.85 -27.91
N SER A 587 15.31 18.04 -27.05
CA SER A 587 15.31 16.58 -27.17
C SER A 587 13.93 16.00 -26.89
N ASN A 588 13.56 14.97 -27.65
CA ASN A 588 12.31 14.23 -27.48
C ASN A 588 11.06 15.15 -27.48
N ILE A 589 10.82 15.83 -28.61
CA ILE A 589 9.72 16.82 -28.73
C ILE A 589 8.71 16.37 -29.79
N SER A 590 7.43 16.50 -29.47
CA SER A 590 6.32 16.16 -30.38
C SER A 590 5.32 17.32 -30.49
N LEU A 591 5.02 17.71 -31.72
CA LEU A 591 4.02 18.71 -32.09
C LEU A 591 2.94 18.01 -32.92
N ASN A 592 1.70 17.97 -32.44
CA ASN A 592 0.57 17.35 -33.14
C ASN A 592 -0.62 18.31 -33.20
N ASN A 593 -1.24 18.46 -34.36
CA ASN A 593 -2.42 19.31 -34.59
C ASN A 593 -2.18 20.75 -34.09
N ILE A 594 -1.31 21.45 -34.81
CA ILE A 594 -0.85 22.80 -34.51
C ILE A 594 -1.49 23.75 -35.52
N GLY A 595 -2.15 24.80 -35.04
CA GLY A 595 -2.86 25.79 -35.87
C GLY A 595 -1.98 26.57 -36.85
N ASN A 596 -2.61 27.51 -37.55
CA ASN A 596 -1.91 28.36 -38.52
C ASN A 596 -0.88 29.26 -37.82
N ILE A 597 0.25 29.49 -38.47
CA ILE A 597 1.34 30.30 -37.93
C ILE A 597 1.52 31.54 -38.80
N TYR A 598 1.42 32.72 -38.18
CA TYR A 598 1.48 34.02 -38.84
C TYR A 598 2.46 35.00 -38.17
N SER A 599 3.34 35.61 -38.97
CA SER A 599 4.19 36.74 -38.54
C SER A 599 4.00 37.95 -39.47
N GLY A 600 3.54 39.08 -38.94
CA GLY A 600 3.30 40.31 -39.70
C GLY A 600 4.05 41.53 -39.17
N SER A 601 5.13 41.92 -39.87
CA SER A 601 5.91 43.15 -39.64
C SER A 601 6.86 43.42 -40.82
N ASP A 602 7.52 44.58 -40.85
CA ASP A 602 8.57 44.89 -41.83
C ASP A 602 9.88 44.09 -41.67
N ASN A 603 10.04 43.26 -40.62
CA ASN A 603 11.07 42.22 -40.51
C ASN A 603 10.49 40.97 -39.83
N SER A 604 9.96 40.01 -40.58
CA SER A 604 9.36 38.79 -40.01
C SER A 604 10.23 37.53 -40.20
N ALA A 605 9.96 36.46 -39.45
CA ALA A 605 10.44 35.11 -39.74
C ALA A 605 9.46 34.07 -39.15
N THR A 606 9.05 33.08 -39.94
CA THR A 606 7.99 32.14 -39.53
C THR A 606 8.38 30.70 -39.85
N GLY A 607 8.19 29.75 -38.93
CA GLY A 607 8.44 28.35 -39.24
C GLY A 607 7.73 27.33 -38.38
N GLY A 608 7.68 26.07 -38.84
CA GLY A 608 6.84 25.04 -38.23
C GLY A 608 7.24 24.64 -36.80
N PHE A 609 8.53 24.70 -36.48
CA PHE A 609 9.07 24.56 -35.12
C PHE A 609 9.45 25.93 -34.53
N ALA A 610 10.22 26.73 -35.27
CA ALA A 610 10.72 28.02 -34.80
C ALA A 610 10.59 29.14 -35.83
N GLY A 611 10.28 30.36 -35.39
CA GLY A 611 10.39 31.54 -36.26
C GLY A 611 11.84 31.85 -36.60
N GLN A 612 12.72 31.88 -35.60
CA GLN A 612 14.17 32.10 -35.78
C GLN A 612 14.99 31.22 -34.81
N ILE A 613 16.17 30.74 -35.24
CA ILE A 613 17.15 29.99 -34.43
C ILE A 613 18.54 30.65 -34.55
N GLY A 614 19.06 31.21 -33.47
CA GLY A 614 20.45 31.67 -33.40
C GLY A 614 21.42 30.50 -33.25
N ARG A 615 21.25 29.67 -32.20
CA ARG A 615 22.03 28.45 -31.99
C ARG A 615 21.17 27.36 -31.36
N GLY A 616 21.40 26.10 -31.69
CA GLY A 616 20.82 25.01 -30.92
C GLY A 616 21.20 23.61 -31.38
N ASN A 617 20.93 22.65 -30.51
CA ASN A 617 20.98 21.22 -30.82
C ASN A 617 19.56 20.66 -30.74
N PHE A 618 19.14 19.96 -31.78
CA PHE A 618 17.77 19.47 -31.94
C PHE A 618 17.82 17.97 -32.22
N THR A 619 17.28 17.16 -31.31
CA THR A 619 17.30 15.70 -31.38
C THR A 619 15.90 15.13 -31.19
N ASN A 620 15.54 14.09 -31.97
CA ASN A 620 14.29 13.34 -31.78
C ASN A 620 13.04 14.25 -31.77
N ILE A 621 12.78 14.94 -32.88
CA ILE A 621 11.65 15.87 -32.99
C ILE A 621 10.66 15.40 -34.06
N SER A 622 9.37 15.35 -33.70
CA SER A 622 8.27 15.10 -34.63
C SER A 622 7.34 16.30 -34.76
N ILE A 623 6.90 16.55 -35.99
CA ILE A 623 5.86 17.52 -36.32
C ILE A 623 4.83 16.81 -37.19
N ASN A 624 3.58 16.80 -36.75
CA ASN A 624 2.43 16.23 -37.43
C ASN A 624 1.26 17.21 -37.43
N ASP A 625 0.42 17.19 -38.47
CA ASP A 625 -0.78 18.01 -38.59
C ASP A 625 -0.54 19.51 -38.33
N LEU A 626 0.35 20.13 -39.13
CA LEU A 626 0.66 21.55 -39.03
C LEU A 626 -0.22 22.41 -39.97
N GLY A 627 -0.74 23.52 -39.45
CA GLY A 627 -1.50 24.52 -40.20
C GLY A 627 -0.65 25.37 -41.16
N LYS A 628 -1.27 26.36 -41.80
CA LYS A 628 -0.60 27.19 -42.81
C LYS A 628 0.48 28.08 -42.18
N ILE A 629 1.66 28.13 -42.81
CA ILE A 629 2.75 29.06 -42.47
C ILE A 629 2.64 30.29 -43.38
N THR A 630 2.34 31.46 -42.81
CA THR A 630 1.98 32.67 -43.54
C THR A 630 2.59 33.94 -42.93
N GLY A 631 2.62 35.04 -43.68
CA GLY A 631 3.22 36.30 -43.25
C GLY A 631 3.49 37.24 -44.43
N ASP A 632 4.41 38.18 -44.25
CA ASP A 632 4.89 39.05 -45.33
C ASP A 632 5.83 38.29 -46.31
N PRO A 633 5.53 38.22 -47.62
CA PRO A 633 6.29 37.42 -48.59
C PRO A 633 7.70 37.94 -48.87
N ARG A 634 8.08 39.12 -48.36
CA ARG A 634 9.46 39.64 -48.42
C ARG A 634 10.43 38.89 -47.50
N TRP A 635 9.90 38.10 -46.56
CA TRP A 635 10.64 37.54 -45.42
C TRP A 635 10.67 35.99 -45.39
N PRO A 636 11.49 35.38 -44.51
CA PRO A 636 11.72 33.94 -44.47
C PRO A 636 10.57 33.08 -43.91
N PHE A 637 10.34 31.95 -44.58
CA PHE A 637 9.39 30.91 -44.17
C PHE A 637 10.05 29.53 -44.25
N GLY A 638 9.96 28.70 -43.21
CA GLY A 638 10.48 27.33 -43.27
C GLY A 638 9.57 26.33 -42.61
N GLY A 639 9.37 25.17 -43.23
CA GLY A 639 8.55 24.11 -42.64
C GLY A 639 9.06 23.59 -41.28
N PHE A 640 10.34 23.83 -40.95
CA PHE A 640 10.87 23.70 -39.58
C PHE A 640 11.27 25.06 -38.98
N VAL A 641 12.10 25.87 -39.66
CA VAL A 641 12.59 27.16 -39.12
C VAL A 641 12.54 28.29 -40.15
N GLY A 642 11.99 29.45 -39.78
CA GLY A 642 11.99 30.62 -40.66
C GLY A 642 13.41 31.07 -41.03
N ASP A 643 14.20 31.43 -40.03
CA ASP A 643 15.56 31.98 -40.15
C ASP A 643 16.56 31.27 -39.21
N ILE A 644 17.77 30.94 -39.69
CA ILE A 644 18.78 30.20 -38.89
C ILE A 644 20.25 30.61 -39.11
N ASP A 645 20.95 30.85 -38.01
CA ASP A 645 22.41 31.10 -38.00
C ASP A 645 23.23 29.81 -37.78
N TYR A 646 22.96 29.06 -36.71
CA TYR A 646 23.66 27.82 -36.35
C TYR A 646 22.70 26.75 -35.82
N GLY A 647 22.88 25.48 -36.23
CA GLY A 647 22.08 24.39 -35.69
C GLY A 647 22.59 22.99 -36.04
N THR A 648 22.40 22.04 -35.11
CA THR A 648 22.54 20.60 -35.39
C THR A 648 21.17 19.94 -35.33
N PHE A 649 20.81 19.19 -36.36
CA PHE A 649 19.49 18.58 -36.53
C PHE A 649 19.63 17.07 -36.67
N LYS A 650 19.18 16.33 -35.66
CA LYS A 650 19.26 14.87 -35.61
C LYS A 650 17.89 14.23 -35.39
N ASN A 651 17.55 13.20 -36.17
CA ASN A 651 16.29 12.45 -36.01
C ASN A 651 15.07 13.40 -36.02
N ILE A 652 14.94 14.19 -37.10
CA ILE A 652 13.83 15.15 -37.26
C ILE A 652 12.86 14.60 -38.30
N TYR A 653 11.58 14.47 -37.93
CA TYR A 653 10.55 13.85 -38.75
C TYR A 653 9.37 14.81 -38.90
N ILE A 654 9.01 15.18 -40.12
CA ILE A 654 7.98 16.20 -40.38
C ILE A 654 6.99 15.69 -41.41
N TYR A 655 5.71 15.56 -41.03
CA TYR A 655 4.64 15.21 -41.96
C TYR A 655 3.78 16.45 -42.27
N PHE A 656 3.75 16.85 -43.54
CA PHE A 656 2.90 17.93 -44.03
C PHE A 656 1.62 17.36 -44.65
N ASN A 657 0.48 17.89 -44.20
CA ASN A 657 -0.83 17.51 -44.71
C ASN A 657 -1.10 18.10 -46.10
N PRO A 658 -1.96 17.44 -46.90
CA PRO A 658 -2.43 18.00 -48.17
C PRO A 658 -3.06 19.38 -47.98
N ASN A 659 -2.86 20.29 -48.93
CA ASN A 659 -3.28 21.70 -48.90
C ASN A 659 -2.54 22.60 -47.88
N MET A 660 -1.43 22.12 -47.28
CA MET A 660 -0.54 22.99 -46.51
C MET A 660 0.13 24.02 -47.42
N SER A 661 0.35 25.23 -46.90
CA SER A 661 1.07 26.31 -47.59
C SER A 661 2.18 26.87 -46.71
N ILE A 662 3.36 27.08 -47.29
CA ILE A 662 4.52 27.70 -46.64
C ILE A 662 4.90 28.96 -47.42
N GLY A 663 4.67 30.14 -46.85
CA GLY A 663 5.13 31.41 -47.40
C GLY A 663 4.67 31.66 -48.83
N GLU A 664 3.35 31.60 -49.08
CA GLU A 664 2.76 31.83 -50.40
C GLU A 664 3.30 33.15 -50.99
N TYR A 665 3.73 33.12 -52.26
CA TYR A 665 4.41 34.21 -52.98
C TYR A 665 5.82 34.62 -52.46
N SER A 666 6.35 34.03 -51.39
CA SER A 666 7.71 34.29 -50.91
C SER A 666 8.78 33.59 -51.77
N LYS A 667 9.91 34.30 -51.97
CA LYS A 667 11.16 33.74 -52.55
C LYS A 667 12.14 33.23 -51.48
N LEU A 668 11.74 33.30 -50.21
CA LEU A 668 12.48 32.86 -49.03
C LEU A 668 11.71 31.76 -48.28
N ALA A 669 10.91 30.95 -49.00
CA ALA A 669 10.23 29.79 -48.48
C ALA A 669 11.08 28.52 -48.68
N GLY A 670 11.23 27.68 -47.66
CA GLY A 670 11.91 26.37 -47.73
C GLY A 670 11.13 25.26 -47.03
N LEU A 671 11.35 24.00 -47.41
CA LEU A 671 10.67 22.86 -46.79
C LEU A 671 11.15 22.63 -45.35
N PHE A 672 12.42 22.90 -45.06
CA PHE A 672 12.97 22.94 -43.72
C PHE A 672 13.25 24.39 -43.28
N PHE A 673 14.00 25.17 -44.08
CA PHE A 673 14.38 26.54 -43.70
C PHE A 673 14.30 27.61 -44.81
N GLY A 674 13.82 28.80 -44.43
CA GLY A 674 13.56 29.91 -45.35
C GLY A 674 14.73 30.88 -45.57
N TYR A 675 15.51 31.13 -44.54
CA TYR A 675 16.77 31.86 -44.65
C TYR A 675 17.81 31.22 -43.74
N GLY A 676 19.05 31.24 -44.20
CA GLY A 676 20.16 30.65 -43.49
C GLY A 676 21.45 30.79 -44.28
N ILE A 677 22.51 31.14 -43.55
CA ILE A 677 23.88 31.31 -44.05
C ILE A 677 24.06 32.51 -44.99
N SER A 678 24.05 33.71 -44.39
CA SER A 678 24.84 34.85 -44.88
C SER A 678 26.06 35.06 -43.97
N GLY A 679 27.21 34.51 -44.34
CA GLY A 679 28.45 34.55 -43.54
C GLY A 679 28.91 33.15 -43.08
N ASN A 680 29.70 33.10 -42.00
CA ASN A 680 30.36 31.87 -41.48
C ASN A 680 29.42 30.92 -40.68
N GLY A 681 28.11 30.98 -40.90
CA GLY A 681 27.12 30.13 -40.19
C GLY A 681 27.27 28.64 -40.54
N HIS A 682 26.95 27.75 -39.59
CA HIS A 682 27.07 26.30 -39.78
C HIS A 682 25.80 25.55 -39.36
N VAL A 683 25.22 24.82 -40.31
CA VAL A 683 24.05 23.95 -40.10
C VAL A 683 24.42 22.52 -40.51
N SER A 684 24.10 21.52 -39.68
CA SER A 684 24.28 20.11 -39.99
C SER A 684 23.00 19.29 -39.82
N PHE A 685 22.88 18.24 -40.64
CA PHE A 685 21.76 17.31 -40.65
C PHE A 685 22.29 15.88 -40.40
N ASP A 686 21.52 15.10 -39.64
CA ASP A 686 21.75 13.67 -39.36
C ASP A 686 20.37 12.99 -39.26
N ASN A 687 19.98 12.17 -40.25
CA ASN A 687 18.68 11.49 -40.24
C ASN A 687 17.47 12.46 -40.14
N VAL A 688 17.33 13.34 -41.12
CA VAL A 688 16.20 14.29 -41.25
C VAL A 688 15.28 13.84 -42.39
N HIS A 689 13.97 13.78 -42.13
CA HIS A 689 12.95 13.36 -43.10
C HIS A 689 11.74 14.31 -43.12
N ILE A 690 11.29 14.66 -44.33
CA ILE A 690 10.09 15.46 -44.59
C ILE A 690 9.18 14.69 -45.54
N TYR A 691 7.89 14.61 -45.24
CA TYR A 691 6.87 13.94 -46.05
C TYR A 691 5.85 14.97 -46.54
N HIS A 692 5.63 15.08 -47.86
CA HIS A 692 4.60 15.96 -48.43
C HIS A 692 4.01 15.41 -49.72
N LYS A 693 2.85 15.94 -50.12
CA LYS A 693 2.18 15.55 -51.36
C LYS A 693 2.97 16.04 -52.59
N TYR A 694 3.10 15.19 -53.60
CA TYR A 694 3.74 15.51 -54.87
C TYR A 694 3.02 16.66 -55.58
N GLY A 695 3.80 17.64 -56.07
CA GLY A 695 3.29 18.84 -56.74
C GLY A 695 2.86 19.98 -55.80
N GLU A 696 2.68 19.71 -54.50
CA GLU A 696 2.45 20.75 -53.49
C GLU A 696 3.78 21.38 -53.02
N LEU A 697 3.70 22.56 -52.39
CA LEU A 697 4.84 23.30 -51.80
C LEU A 697 5.98 23.66 -52.78
N ALA A 698 5.73 23.69 -54.10
CA ALA A 698 6.76 23.96 -55.12
C ALA A 698 7.49 25.32 -54.98
N ASN A 699 6.90 26.30 -54.30
CA ASN A 699 7.55 27.59 -53.97
C ASN A 699 8.57 27.47 -52.82
N ALA A 700 8.44 26.46 -51.95
CA ALA A 700 9.21 26.30 -50.73
C ALA A 700 10.57 25.61 -50.99
N ASN A 701 11.35 26.11 -51.96
CA ASN A 701 12.56 25.47 -52.48
C ASN A 701 13.88 26.15 -52.08
N LYS A 702 13.86 27.10 -51.16
CA LYS A 702 15.03 27.94 -50.82
C LYS A 702 16.22 27.17 -50.24
N ASP A 703 15.95 26.03 -49.61
CA ASP A 703 16.92 25.12 -49.01
C ASP A 703 17.27 23.90 -49.88
N GLN A 704 16.80 23.85 -51.14
CA GLN A 704 16.96 22.70 -52.07
C GLN A 704 18.39 22.14 -52.21
N LYS A 705 19.42 22.97 -52.02
CA LYS A 705 20.85 22.55 -51.98
C LYS A 705 21.19 21.54 -50.88
N HIS A 706 20.34 21.42 -49.85
CA HIS A 706 20.47 20.48 -48.73
C HIS A 706 19.55 19.26 -48.85
N TRP A 707 18.70 19.20 -49.88
CA TRP A 707 17.76 18.10 -50.07
C TRP A 707 18.43 16.86 -50.65
N ASN A 708 17.79 15.72 -50.40
CA ASN A 708 17.95 14.45 -51.08
C ASN A 708 16.56 13.94 -51.45
N ASP A 709 16.29 13.69 -52.73
CA ASP A 709 15.07 13.00 -53.15
C ASP A 709 15.17 11.54 -52.70
N PHE A 710 14.41 11.18 -51.67
CA PHE A 710 14.44 9.85 -51.07
C PHE A 710 13.82 8.80 -51.99
N ASN A 711 12.74 9.17 -52.70
CA ASN A 711 12.04 8.30 -53.66
C ASN A 711 12.96 7.81 -54.78
N GLN A 712 13.96 8.63 -55.19
CA GLN A 712 14.94 8.28 -56.22
C GLN A 712 16.26 7.73 -55.68
N ASN A 713 16.81 8.31 -54.60
CA ASN A 713 18.20 8.08 -54.18
C ASN A 713 18.34 7.24 -52.90
N GLY A 714 17.21 6.88 -52.26
CA GLY A 714 17.20 6.28 -50.94
C GLY A 714 17.72 7.22 -49.85
N TYR A 715 18.12 6.67 -48.71
CA TYR A 715 18.60 7.44 -47.56
C TYR A 715 19.96 8.13 -47.78
N LYS A 716 20.07 9.40 -47.35
CA LYS A 716 21.33 10.13 -47.16
C LYS A 716 21.36 10.75 -45.76
N GLN A 717 22.44 10.52 -45.03
CA GLN A 717 22.56 10.93 -43.63
C GLN A 717 22.72 12.44 -43.45
N ASP A 718 23.57 13.07 -44.27
CA ASP A 718 23.97 14.49 -44.20
C ASP A 718 23.01 15.45 -44.92
N LYS A 719 21.82 14.96 -45.30
CA LYS A 719 20.83 15.65 -46.13
C LYS A 719 19.43 15.61 -45.51
N ILE A 720 18.60 16.53 -45.97
CA ILE A 720 17.17 16.53 -45.72
C ILE A 720 16.53 15.55 -46.70
N ASN A 721 16.08 14.39 -46.22
CA ASN A 721 15.45 13.36 -47.06
C ASN A 721 14.00 13.75 -47.34
N ILE A 722 13.72 14.17 -48.57
CA ILE A 722 12.39 14.57 -49.03
C ILE A 722 11.68 13.34 -49.58
N HIS A 723 10.55 13.01 -48.96
CA HIS A 723 9.60 11.99 -49.38
C HIS A 723 8.40 12.65 -50.04
N THR A 724 8.11 12.27 -51.28
CA THR A 724 6.89 12.73 -51.98
C THR A 724 5.88 11.59 -52.12
N TYR A 725 4.64 11.85 -51.72
CA TYR A 725 3.53 10.89 -51.82
C TYR A 725 2.45 11.36 -52.80
N THR A 726 1.69 10.43 -53.35
CA THR A 726 0.44 10.68 -54.10
C THR A 726 -0.75 10.33 -53.23
N ASP A 727 -1.98 10.63 -53.67
CA ASP A 727 -3.19 10.21 -52.93
C ASP A 727 -3.28 8.68 -52.75
N GLU A 728 -2.67 7.90 -53.66
CA GLU A 728 -2.61 6.44 -53.58
C GLU A 728 -1.57 5.93 -52.57
N THR A 729 -0.48 6.67 -52.34
CA THR A 729 0.63 6.26 -51.45
C THR A 729 0.65 6.98 -50.11
N GLN A 730 -0.20 7.99 -49.90
CA GLN A 730 -0.23 8.82 -48.69
C GLN A 730 -0.19 8.00 -47.39
N GLU A 731 -1.05 6.98 -47.27
CA GLU A 731 -1.13 6.15 -46.06
C GLU A 731 0.19 5.42 -45.77
N SER A 732 0.87 4.87 -46.78
CA SER A 732 2.13 4.14 -46.53
C SER A 732 3.26 5.07 -46.09
N PHE A 733 3.33 6.29 -46.64
CA PHE A 733 4.27 7.32 -46.18
C PHE A 733 3.90 7.88 -44.80
N TYR A 734 2.61 7.98 -44.45
CA TYR A 734 2.19 8.35 -43.10
C TYR A 734 2.54 7.28 -42.07
N GLN A 735 2.38 6.00 -42.38
CA GLN A 735 2.85 4.90 -41.52
C GLN A 735 4.38 4.87 -41.40
N ASP A 736 5.13 5.16 -42.47
CA ASP A 736 6.59 5.31 -42.42
C ASP A 736 7.03 6.51 -41.54
N PHE A 737 6.29 7.62 -41.57
CA PHE A 737 6.46 8.73 -40.62
C PHE A 737 6.16 8.28 -39.18
N LEU A 738 5.00 7.66 -38.92
CA LEU A 738 4.61 7.20 -37.59
C LEU A 738 5.59 6.18 -37.01
N SER A 739 6.20 5.33 -37.83
CA SER A 739 7.24 4.38 -37.40
C SER A 739 8.47 5.06 -36.78
N LYS A 740 8.75 6.32 -37.18
CA LYS A 740 9.86 7.13 -36.67
C LYS A 740 9.41 8.11 -35.59
N ALA A 741 8.23 8.72 -35.74
CA ALA A 741 7.67 9.62 -34.73
C ALA A 741 7.37 8.89 -33.41
N ASN A 742 6.90 7.63 -33.47
CA ASN A 742 6.62 6.85 -32.26
C ASN A 742 7.86 6.32 -31.52
N THR A 743 9.07 6.42 -32.07
CA THR A 743 10.30 6.14 -31.29
C THR A 743 10.73 7.32 -30.41
N ILE A 744 10.05 8.46 -30.51
CA ILE A 744 10.30 9.63 -29.68
C ILE A 744 9.67 9.41 -28.30
N GLU A 745 10.49 9.57 -27.26
CA GLU A 745 10.07 9.47 -25.87
C GLU A 745 8.98 10.49 -25.54
N LYS A 746 7.95 10.07 -24.81
CA LYS A 746 6.78 10.90 -24.46
C LYS A 746 6.86 11.32 -22.98
N PRO A 747 6.29 12.48 -22.60
CA PRO A 747 6.28 12.93 -21.21
C PRO A 747 5.72 11.89 -20.24
N ASN A 748 6.45 11.56 -19.18
CA ASN A 748 5.95 10.68 -18.13
C ASN A 748 5.14 11.48 -17.08
N ILE A 749 3.90 11.83 -17.43
CA ILE A 749 3.03 12.62 -16.55
C ILE A 749 2.42 11.74 -15.45
N THR A 750 2.70 12.07 -14.18
CA THR A 750 1.97 11.54 -13.03
C THR A 750 1.14 12.67 -12.41
N PRO A 751 -0.17 12.49 -12.18
CA PRO A 751 -1.00 13.53 -11.56
C PRO A 751 -0.53 13.88 -10.14
N PRO A 752 -0.73 15.13 -9.67
CA PRO A 752 -0.60 15.47 -8.27
C PRO A 752 -1.43 14.53 -7.41
N SER A 753 -0.75 13.77 -6.56
CA SER A 753 -1.39 12.84 -5.63
C SER A 753 -1.65 13.57 -4.31
N LYS A 754 -2.63 13.12 -3.52
CA LYS A 754 -2.62 13.51 -2.11
C LYS A 754 -1.27 13.05 -1.52
N PRO A 755 -0.58 13.88 -0.72
CA PRO A 755 0.60 13.40 -0.01
C PRO A 755 0.21 12.11 0.71
N THR A 756 1.05 11.09 0.61
CA THR A 756 0.90 9.89 1.43
C THR A 756 0.86 10.38 2.87
N ASN A 757 -0.32 10.28 3.47
CA ASN A 757 -0.57 10.78 4.80
C ASN A 757 0.51 10.17 5.71
N PRO A 758 1.32 10.94 6.46
CA PRO A 758 2.37 10.36 7.32
C PRO A 758 1.82 9.41 8.41
N THR A 759 0.50 9.26 8.45
CA THR A 759 -0.30 8.42 9.34
C THR A 759 -0.68 7.05 8.76
N ASP A 760 -0.42 6.73 7.48
CA ASP A 760 -0.83 5.45 6.86
C ASP A 760 0.07 4.89 5.73
N SER A 761 1.40 4.98 5.88
CA SER A 761 2.26 4.02 5.17
C SER A 761 2.06 2.64 5.80
N GLU A 762 1.65 1.65 4.99
CA GLU A 762 1.40 0.28 5.49
C GLU A 762 2.65 -0.28 6.15
N VAL A 763 2.50 -0.76 7.40
CA VAL A 763 3.65 -1.22 8.17
C VAL A 763 4.14 -2.54 7.59
N ILE A 764 5.38 -2.52 7.09
CA ILE A 764 6.11 -3.74 6.73
C ILE A 764 6.58 -4.39 8.04
N LEU A 765 5.94 -5.50 8.36
CA LEU A 765 6.21 -6.33 9.53
C LEU A 765 7.44 -7.22 9.28
N GLY A 766 8.28 -7.35 10.31
CA GLY A 766 9.44 -8.24 10.34
C GLY A 766 9.16 -9.54 11.08
N SER A 767 10.14 -10.43 11.08
CA SER A 767 10.11 -11.71 11.81
C SER A 767 9.89 -11.49 13.32
N ASP A 768 10.42 -10.39 13.84
CA ASP A 768 10.27 -9.89 15.21
C ASP A 768 8.84 -9.41 15.55
N ASP A 769 7.98 -9.16 14.56
CA ASP A 769 6.56 -8.79 14.78
C ASP A 769 5.60 -10.00 14.69
N LEU A 770 6.09 -11.18 14.28
CA LEU A 770 5.27 -12.39 14.12
C LEU A 770 5.19 -13.25 15.37
N TYR A 771 6.07 -13.05 16.35
CA TYR A 771 6.07 -13.74 17.64
C TYR A 771 6.02 -15.28 17.52
N SER A 772 6.70 -15.85 16.52
CA SER A 772 6.63 -17.26 16.14
C SER A 772 6.81 -18.21 17.33
N ASP A 773 7.87 -18.00 18.11
CA ASP A 773 8.20 -18.85 19.26
C ASP A 773 7.07 -18.85 20.29
N ILE A 774 6.41 -17.71 20.51
CA ILE A 774 5.32 -17.59 21.50
C ILE A 774 4.06 -18.32 21.02
N ILE A 775 3.74 -18.23 19.72
CA ILE A 775 2.63 -18.97 19.12
C ILE A 775 2.88 -20.48 19.23
N MET A 776 4.11 -20.93 19.01
CA MET A 776 4.46 -22.34 19.11
C MET A 776 4.50 -22.82 20.57
N GLU A 777 5.27 -22.16 21.45
CA GLU A 777 5.53 -22.56 22.84
C GLU A 777 4.31 -22.44 23.76
N TRP A 778 3.54 -21.35 23.67
CA TRP A 778 2.49 -21.01 24.65
C TRP A 778 1.05 -21.15 24.15
N ILE A 779 0.86 -21.44 22.86
CA ILE A 779 -0.47 -21.51 22.26
C ILE A 779 -0.68 -22.86 21.58
N ILE A 780 0.16 -23.24 20.62
CA ILE A 780 0.01 -24.49 19.87
C ILE A 780 0.47 -25.70 20.70
N ASN A 781 1.59 -25.61 21.43
CA ASN A 781 2.08 -26.69 22.28
C ASN A 781 1.11 -27.07 23.41
N GLU A 782 0.44 -26.10 24.04
CA GLU A 782 -0.57 -26.38 25.08
C GLU A 782 -1.77 -27.18 24.54
N ILE A 783 -2.13 -27.00 23.27
CA ILE A 783 -3.23 -27.72 22.62
C ILE A 783 -2.77 -29.10 22.11
N ARG A 784 -1.50 -29.25 21.71
CA ARG A 784 -0.96 -30.44 21.03
C ARG A 784 -0.18 -31.43 21.90
N ASN A 785 0.39 -31.01 23.04
CA ASN A 785 1.32 -31.85 23.78
C ASN A 785 0.70 -32.50 25.04
N GLU A 786 -0.50 -32.08 25.44
CA GLU A 786 -1.28 -32.82 26.43
C GLU A 786 -1.91 -34.08 25.81
N LYS A 787 -1.95 -35.17 26.59
CA LYS A 787 -2.51 -36.46 26.15
C LYS A 787 -3.93 -36.62 26.67
N TYR A 788 -4.90 -36.69 25.77
CA TYR A 788 -6.30 -36.95 26.09
C TYR A 788 -6.73 -38.30 25.54
N THR A 789 -7.56 -39.02 26.29
CA THR A 789 -8.22 -40.25 25.83
C THR A 789 -9.71 -39.97 25.69
N ILE A 790 -10.25 -40.14 24.49
CA ILE A 790 -11.65 -39.88 24.14
C ILE A 790 -12.23 -41.20 23.62
N SER A 791 -13.35 -41.67 24.16
CA SER A 791 -14.05 -42.82 23.58
C SER A 791 -14.68 -42.46 22.23
N ILE A 792 -14.69 -43.39 21.28
CA ILE A 792 -15.24 -43.14 19.93
C ILE A 792 -16.72 -42.71 20.01
N GLU A 793 -17.50 -43.31 20.92
CA GLU A 793 -18.86 -42.88 21.29
C GLU A 793 -18.98 -41.37 21.56
N LYS A 794 -18.02 -40.79 22.30
CA LYS A 794 -18.02 -39.36 22.67
C LYS A 794 -17.41 -38.47 21.59
N LEU A 795 -16.61 -39.03 20.69
CA LEU A 795 -15.92 -38.32 19.62
C LEU A 795 -16.89 -37.61 18.67
N VAL A 796 -18.00 -38.25 18.29
CA VAL A 796 -19.02 -37.65 17.42
C VAL A 796 -19.66 -36.42 18.07
N GLY A 797 -20.00 -36.50 19.36
CA GLY A 797 -20.52 -35.37 20.14
C GLY A 797 -19.53 -34.21 20.20
N LEU A 798 -18.28 -34.52 20.55
CA LEU A 798 -17.19 -33.54 20.61
C LEU A 798 -16.96 -32.80 19.29
N ILE A 799 -16.91 -33.54 18.17
CA ILE A 799 -16.75 -32.98 16.82
C ILE A 799 -17.89 -32.02 16.47
N ASN A 800 -19.15 -32.42 16.72
CA ASN A 800 -20.32 -31.61 16.39
C ASN A 800 -20.32 -30.29 17.18
N VAL A 801 -19.82 -30.33 18.42
CA VAL A 801 -19.71 -29.17 19.30
C VAL A 801 -18.53 -28.26 18.90
N PHE A 802 -17.36 -28.81 18.57
CA PHE A 802 -16.23 -28.04 18.02
C PHE A 802 -16.58 -27.34 16.71
N LYS A 803 -17.41 -27.96 15.85
CA LYS A 803 -17.94 -27.33 14.63
C LYS A 803 -18.78 -26.07 14.87
N GLY A 804 -19.39 -25.94 16.04
CA GLY A 804 -20.13 -24.75 16.43
C GLY A 804 -19.24 -23.58 16.84
N LEU A 805 -17.94 -23.81 17.06
CA LEU A 805 -17.01 -22.75 17.44
C LEU A 805 -16.68 -21.83 16.27
N SER A 806 -16.64 -20.53 16.58
CA SER A 806 -16.19 -19.48 15.68
C SER A 806 -15.39 -18.44 16.46
N LYS A 807 -14.84 -17.44 15.77
CA LYS A 807 -14.19 -16.28 16.42
C LYS A 807 -15.09 -15.50 17.40
N ASN A 808 -16.41 -15.68 17.32
CA ASN A 808 -17.41 -15.07 18.19
C ASN A 808 -17.76 -15.92 19.43
N SER A 809 -17.26 -17.15 19.54
CA SER A 809 -17.53 -18.02 20.68
C SER A 809 -16.83 -17.49 21.95
N SER A 810 -17.54 -17.51 23.07
CA SER A 810 -17.04 -17.02 24.35
C SER A 810 -16.03 -17.99 24.99
N GLU A 811 -15.18 -17.44 25.86
CA GLU A 811 -14.20 -18.22 26.65
C GLU A 811 -14.89 -19.31 27.48
N ASP A 812 -16.02 -18.98 28.12
CA ASP A 812 -16.81 -19.92 28.94
C ASP A 812 -17.46 -21.04 28.11
N GLU A 813 -17.97 -20.76 26.90
CA GLU A 813 -18.47 -21.79 25.98
C GLU A 813 -17.35 -22.77 25.61
N ILE A 814 -16.19 -22.27 25.14
CA ILE A 814 -15.07 -23.12 24.73
C ILE A 814 -14.56 -23.93 25.94
N LYS A 815 -14.46 -23.32 27.12
CA LYS A 815 -14.05 -23.98 28.37
C LYS A 815 -15.02 -25.09 28.78
N ALA A 816 -16.33 -24.85 28.72
CA ALA A 816 -17.34 -25.88 29.01
C ALA A 816 -17.20 -27.08 28.06
N ILE A 817 -17.00 -26.83 26.77
CA ILE A 817 -16.80 -27.87 25.74
C ILE A 817 -15.57 -28.72 26.06
N VAL A 818 -14.44 -28.07 26.33
CA VAL A 818 -13.16 -28.69 26.71
C VAL A 818 -13.34 -29.59 27.94
N LYS A 819 -13.95 -29.09 29.03
CA LYS A 819 -14.18 -29.87 30.26
C LYS A 819 -15.09 -31.07 30.03
N THR A 820 -16.23 -30.89 29.35
CA THR A 820 -17.25 -31.93 29.17
C THR A 820 -16.77 -33.11 28.34
N HIS A 821 -15.92 -32.87 27.33
CA HIS A 821 -15.60 -33.88 26.32
C HIS A 821 -14.15 -34.39 26.35
N LEU A 822 -13.22 -33.65 26.96
CA LEU A 822 -11.81 -34.06 27.12
C LEU A 822 -11.48 -34.57 28.55
N ASP A 823 -12.48 -34.67 29.43
CA ASP A 823 -12.38 -35.04 30.86
C ASP A 823 -11.37 -34.20 31.68
N ILE A 824 -11.17 -32.95 31.28
CA ILE A 824 -10.23 -32.03 31.94
C ILE A 824 -10.89 -31.47 33.21
N LYS A 825 -10.52 -32.07 34.35
CA LYS A 825 -11.04 -31.72 35.68
C LYS A 825 -10.40 -30.45 36.27
N ASP A 826 -9.20 -30.11 35.80
CA ASP A 826 -8.47 -28.91 36.18
C ASP A 826 -9.05 -27.68 35.46
N ASP A 827 -9.57 -26.73 36.24
CA ASP A 827 -10.31 -25.58 35.70
C ASP A 827 -9.39 -24.53 35.07
N ASP A 828 -8.16 -24.38 35.58
CA ASP A 828 -7.14 -23.47 35.04
C ASP A 828 -6.58 -24.01 33.72
N LYS A 829 -6.36 -25.33 33.62
CA LYS A 829 -5.96 -25.96 32.35
C LYS A 829 -7.02 -25.83 31.26
N ALA A 830 -8.27 -26.13 31.58
CA ALA A 830 -9.36 -26.01 30.63
C ALA A 830 -9.55 -24.56 30.14
N LEU A 831 -9.39 -23.59 31.05
CA LEU A 831 -9.36 -22.15 30.74
C LEU A 831 -8.18 -21.79 29.82
N SER A 832 -6.98 -22.28 30.12
CA SER A 832 -5.76 -22.04 29.34
C SER A 832 -5.91 -22.51 27.89
N MET A 833 -6.53 -23.68 27.67
CA MET A 833 -6.82 -24.22 26.35
C MET A 833 -7.93 -23.44 25.63
N ALA A 834 -8.99 -23.06 26.34
CA ALA A 834 -10.07 -22.26 25.77
C ALA A 834 -9.55 -20.93 25.20
N GLN A 835 -8.65 -20.27 25.93
CA GLN A 835 -7.92 -19.09 25.46
C GLN A 835 -7.02 -19.38 24.25
N GLY A 836 -6.31 -20.51 24.24
CA GLY A 836 -5.47 -20.91 23.11
C GLY A 836 -6.28 -21.14 21.83
N ILE A 837 -7.41 -21.84 21.95
CA ILE A 837 -8.37 -22.06 20.86
C ILE A 837 -8.95 -20.71 20.38
N SER A 838 -9.36 -19.84 21.31
CA SER A 838 -9.88 -18.49 21.00
C SER A 838 -8.85 -17.63 20.25
N PHE A 839 -7.58 -17.66 20.67
CA PHE A 839 -6.47 -17.02 19.95
C PHE A 839 -6.37 -17.56 18.52
N LEU A 840 -6.29 -18.87 18.33
CA LEU A 840 -6.12 -19.47 17.00
C LEU A 840 -7.31 -19.20 16.06
N LEU A 841 -8.54 -19.25 16.57
CA LEU A 841 -9.76 -18.92 15.82
C LEU A 841 -9.78 -17.47 15.31
N ASN A 842 -9.24 -16.54 16.09
CA ASN A 842 -9.13 -15.14 15.69
C ASN A 842 -7.87 -14.86 14.83
N TYR A 843 -6.78 -15.59 15.04
CA TYR A 843 -5.54 -15.44 14.30
C TYR A 843 -5.67 -15.90 12.83
N LYS A 844 -6.41 -17.00 12.57
CA LYS A 844 -6.46 -17.70 11.26
C LYS A 844 -6.91 -16.85 10.06
N GLU A 845 -7.63 -15.74 10.27
CA GLU A 845 -8.21 -14.93 9.18
C GLU A 845 -7.33 -13.75 8.72
N HIS A 846 -6.14 -13.54 9.29
CA HIS A 846 -5.31 -12.38 8.97
C HIS A 846 -4.52 -12.55 7.66
N ASN A 847 -5.05 -11.95 6.60
CA ASN A 847 -4.34 -11.79 5.34
C ASN A 847 -3.27 -10.68 5.45
N PHE A 848 -2.03 -11.06 5.75
CA PHE A 848 -0.85 -10.16 5.76
C PHE A 848 -0.38 -9.72 4.35
N ASP A 849 -1.28 -9.69 3.36
CA ASP A 849 -0.99 -9.43 1.94
C ASP A 849 -0.01 -8.25 1.76
N LYS A 850 1.19 -8.55 1.24
CA LYS A 850 2.29 -7.60 0.96
C LYS A 850 2.84 -6.81 2.16
N ARG A 851 2.41 -7.13 3.39
CA ARG A 851 2.82 -6.46 4.64
C ARG A 851 3.92 -7.18 5.41
N LEU A 852 4.34 -8.38 4.99
CA LEU A 852 5.51 -9.06 5.57
C LEU A 852 6.77 -8.77 4.74
N ASN A 853 7.91 -8.56 5.39
CA ASN A 853 9.20 -8.66 4.71
C ASN A 853 9.51 -10.12 4.31
N ASN A 854 10.56 -10.34 3.51
CA ASN A 854 10.87 -11.68 2.98
C ASN A 854 11.09 -12.74 4.08
N GLU A 855 11.81 -12.39 5.15
CA GLU A 855 12.09 -13.30 6.27
C GLU A 855 10.81 -13.66 7.03
N ALA A 856 10.00 -12.65 7.37
CA ALA A 856 8.70 -12.82 8.00
C ALA A 856 7.75 -13.67 7.14
N LEU A 857 7.74 -13.46 5.82
CA LEU A 857 6.93 -14.23 4.88
C LEU A 857 7.34 -15.71 4.84
N VAL A 858 8.64 -16.01 4.94
CA VAL A 858 9.17 -17.38 5.05
C VAL A 858 8.77 -18.00 6.39
N THR A 859 8.99 -17.32 7.52
CA THR A 859 8.59 -17.82 8.85
C THR A 859 7.08 -18.05 8.93
N TYR A 860 6.27 -17.12 8.41
CA TYR A 860 4.82 -17.26 8.40
C TYR A 860 4.37 -18.45 7.55
N ASN A 861 4.80 -18.56 6.30
CA ASN A 861 4.34 -19.63 5.41
C ASN A 861 4.94 -21.01 5.72
N GLY A 862 6.18 -21.06 6.22
CA GLY A 862 6.89 -22.31 6.49
C GLY A 862 6.63 -22.87 7.89
N ILE A 863 6.37 -22.03 8.89
CA ILE A 863 6.26 -22.46 10.30
C ILE A 863 4.89 -22.15 10.87
N ILE A 864 4.49 -20.87 10.93
CA ILE A 864 3.31 -20.45 11.70
C ILE A 864 2.01 -20.93 11.03
N ARG A 865 1.79 -20.55 9.76
CA ARG A 865 0.57 -20.85 9.02
C ARG A 865 0.29 -22.35 8.94
N PRO A 866 1.24 -23.25 8.59
CA PRO A 866 1.00 -24.69 8.61
C PRO A 866 0.61 -25.19 10.00
N ASN A 867 1.29 -24.76 11.07
CA ASN A 867 0.97 -25.23 12.41
C ASN A 867 -0.38 -24.71 12.93
N VAL A 868 -0.76 -23.47 12.62
CA VAL A 868 -2.11 -22.95 12.91
C VAL A 868 -3.17 -23.71 12.10
N SER A 869 -2.95 -23.90 10.79
CA SER A 869 -3.89 -24.61 9.91
C SER A 869 -4.11 -26.06 10.34
N ASN A 870 -3.03 -26.85 10.47
CA ASN A 870 -3.11 -28.26 10.83
C ASN A 870 -3.81 -28.47 12.18
N THR A 871 -3.57 -27.59 13.18
CA THR A 871 -4.23 -27.67 14.49
C THR A 871 -5.76 -27.54 14.37
N LEU A 872 -6.24 -26.68 13.46
CA LEU A 872 -7.67 -26.47 13.23
C LEU A 872 -8.25 -27.48 12.21
N GLU A 873 -7.43 -28.09 11.37
CA GLU A 873 -7.84 -29.07 10.36
C GLU A 873 -8.00 -30.50 10.90
N ILE A 874 -7.34 -30.85 12.02
CA ILE A 874 -7.58 -32.13 12.73
C ILE A 874 -9.07 -32.34 13.03
N ILE A 875 -9.78 -31.29 13.48
CA ILE A 875 -11.22 -31.33 13.76
C ILE A 875 -12.02 -31.63 12.47
N SER A 876 -11.64 -31.03 11.35
CA SER A 876 -12.27 -31.25 10.04
C SER A 876 -12.04 -32.66 9.51
N TYR A 877 -10.81 -33.18 9.65
CA TYR A 877 -10.48 -34.54 9.26
C TYR A 877 -11.21 -35.58 10.12
N LEU A 878 -11.24 -35.39 11.45
CA LEU A 878 -11.99 -36.27 12.34
C LEU A 878 -13.49 -36.24 12.03
N ASP A 879 -14.07 -35.10 11.70
CA ASP A 879 -15.48 -35.01 11.26
C ASP A 879 -15.77 -35.81 10.01
N LYS A 880 -14.93 -35.68 8.98
CA LYS A 880 -15.09 -36.40 7.71
C LYS A 880 -15.13 -37.92 7.92
N ASN A 881 -14.37 -38.42 8.89
CA ASN A 881 -14.23 -39.85 9.17
C ASN A 881 -15.09 -40.35 10.35
N LYS A 882 -15.83 -39.47 11.04
CA LYS A 882 -16.54 -39.81 12.29
C LYS A 882 -17.56 -40.93 12.13
N ASN A 883 -18.23 -41.01 10.98
CA ASN A 883 -19.21 -42.05 10.70
C ASN A 883 -18.55 -43.41 10.51
N GLU A 884 -17.37 -43.45 9.89
CA GLU A 884 -16.60 -44.70 9.75
C GLU A 884 -16.01 -45.11 11.10
N LEU A 885 -15.45 -44.18 11.88
CA LEU A 885 -14.99 -44.46 13.24
C LEU A 885 -16.11 -44.99 14.14
N GLN A 886 -17.30 -44.37 14.11
CA GLN A 886 -18.47 -44.85 14.84
C GLN A 886 -18.88 -46.26 14.38
N LYS A 887 -18.94 -46.51 13.07
CA LYS A 887 -19.22 -47.83 12.52
C LYS A 887 -18.20 -48.88 13.00
N GLN A 888 -16.90 -48.59 12.95
CA GLN A 888 -15.88 -49.49 13.47
C GLN A 888 -16.09 -49.78 14.98
N TYR A 889 -16.50 -48.78 15.76
CA TYR A 889 -16.84 -48.98 17.18
C TYR A 889 -18.11 -49.84 17.40
N ASP A 890 -19.14 -49.64 16.58
CA ASP A 890 -20.39 -50.42 16.63
C ASP A 890 -20.14 -51.88 16.20
N ASP A 891 -19.33 -52.09 15.15
CA ASP A 891 -18.85 -53.39 14.68
C ASP A 891 -18.04 -54.11 15.79
N TYR A 892 -17.17 -53.39 16.52
CA TYR A 892 -16.46 -53.93 17.69
C TYR A 892 -17.43 -54.34 18.80
N LEU A 893 -18.47 -53.54 19.12
CA LEU A 893 -19.46 -53.92 20.13
C LEU A 893 -20.23 -55.18 19.72
N GLN A 894 -20.58 -55.33 18.45
CA GLN A 894 -21.22 -56.54 17.93
C GLN A 894 -20.27 -57.75 17.99
N ILE A 895 -19.02 -57.59 17.58
CA ILE A 895 -18.01 -58.66 17.65
C ILE A 895 -17.76 -59.06 19.11
N LYS A 896 -17.69 -58.11 20.04
CA LYS A 896 -17.54 -58.38 21.49
C LYS A 896 -18.70 -59.20 22.06
N ASP A 897 -19.94 -58.88 21.68
CA ASP A 897 -21.12 -59.65 22.07
C ASP A 897 -21.15 -61.05 21.43
N ASN A 898 -20.83 -61.14 20.13
CA ASN A 898 -20.68 -62.41 19.43
C ASN A 898 -19.58 -63.27 20.06
N PHE A 899 -18.46 -62.66 20.47
CA PHE A 899 -17.34 -63.35 21.10
C PHE A 899 -17.71 -63.85 22.49
N ASN A 900 -18.43 -63.06 23.30
CA ASN A 900 -18.99 -63.53 24.56
C ASN A 900 -19.93 -64.73 24.36
N LYS A 901 -20.78 -64.71 23.33
CA LYS A 901 -21.68 -65.84 22.99
C LYS A 901 -20.90 -67.08 22.52
N ALA A 902 -19.94 -66.90 21.62
CA ALA A 902 -19.09 -67.98 21.11
C ALA A 902 -18.25 -68.60 22.24
N TYR A 903 -17.72 -67.78 23.17
CA TYR A 903 -17.00 -68.24 24.35
C TYR A 903 -17.87 -69.11 25.26
N GLN A 904 -19.11 -68.69 25.51
CA GLN A 904 -20.06 -69.47 26.31
C GLN A 904 -20.49 -70.76 25.59
N ALA A 905 -20.71 -70.72 24.27
CA ALA A 905 -20.99 -71.90 23.47
C ALA A 905 -19.83 -72.91 23.48
N TYR A 906 -18.60 -72.41 23.30
CA TYR A 906 -17.37 -73.19 23.44
C TYR A 906 -17.27 -73.83 24.83
N LYS A 907 -17.45 -73.06 25.92
CA LYS A 907 -17.37 -73.58 27.30
C LYS A 907 -18.45 -74.60 27.63
N ASN A 908 -19.66 -74.45 27.09
CA ASN A 908 -20.72 -75.44 27.25
C ASN A 908 -20.40 -76.74 26.49
N ALA A 909 -19.94 -76.63 25.24
CA ALA A 909 -19.58 -77.80 24.42
C ALA A 909 -18.33 -78.53 24.97
N GLU A 910 -17.34 -77.79 25.48
CA GLU A 910 -16.15 -78.31 26.18
C GLU A 910 -16.56 -79.12 27.42
N ALA A 911 -17.48 -78.60 28.25
CA ALA A 911 -17.98 -79.29 29.42
C ALA A 911 -18.78 -80.56 29.08
N GLU A 912 -19.60 -80.54 28.02
CA GLU A 912 -20.36 -81.70 27.57
C GLU A 912 -19.47 -82.77 26.93
N PHE A 913 -18.54 -82.38 26.05
CA PHE A 913 -17.55 -83.28 25.45
C PHE A 913 -16.69 -83.95 26.52
N ASN A 914 -16.09 -83.18 27.45
CA ASN A 914 -15.25 -83.72 28.51
C ASN A 914 -16.03 -84.68 29.45
N LYS A 915 -17.31 -84.40 29.71
CA LYS A 915 -18.17 -85.30 30.49
C LYS A 915 -18.43 -86.63 29.77
N LEU A 916 -18.65 -86.61 28.46
CA LEU A 916 -18.84 -87.85 27.70
C LEU A 916 -17.51 -88.59 27.46
N LEU A 917 -16.40 -87.86 27.32
CA LEU A 917 -15.04 -88.42 27.26
C LEU A 917 -14.70 -89.20 28.55
N ASP A 918 -15.05 -88.69 29.73
CA ASP A 918 -14.89 -89.41 31.00
C ASP A 918 -15.69 -90.73 31.05
N LEU A 919 -16.89 -90.79 30.45
CA LEU A 919 -17.67 -92.03 30.32
C LEU A 919 -17.08 -93.01 29.30
N VAL A 920 -16.52 -92.51 28.19
CA VAL A 920 -15.78 -93.32 27.21
C VAL A 920 -14.53 -93.92 27.85
N ASN A 921 -13.76 -93.11 28.59
CA ASN A 921 -12.55 -93.52 29.29
C ASN A 921 -12.81 -94.56 30.41
N LYS A 922 -14.03 -94.59 30.96
CA LYS A 922 -14.50 -95.62 31.92
C LYS A 922 -15.05 -96.88 31.24
N GLY A 923 -15.16 -96.92 29.92
CA GLY A 923 -15.74 -98.02 29.16
C GLY A 923 -17.27 -98.12 29.26
N GLU A 924 -17.94 -97.13 29.85
CA GLU A 924 -19.40 -97.08 30.01
C GLU A 924 -20.11 -96.55 28.75
N LEU A 925 -19.37 -95.88 27.86
CA LEU A 925 -19.83 -95.38 26.56
C LEU A 925 -18.80 -95.79 25.48
N LYS A 926 -19.26 -96.09 24.26
CA LYS A 926 -18.33 -96.36 23.14
C LYS A 926 -17.91 -95.05 22.47
N TYR A 927 -16.68 -94.97 21.95
CA TYR A 927 -16.22 -93.79 21.19
C TYR A 927 -17.01 -93.60 19.86
N ASN A 928 -17.63 -94.66 19.33
CA ASN A 928 -18.55 -94.59 18.19
C ASN A 928 -20.03 -94.47 18.60
N ASP A 929 -20.34 -94.24 19.88
CA ASP A 929 -21.68 -93.85 20.28
C ASP A 929 -22.01 -92.49 19.65
N PRO A 930 -23.11 -92.37 18.90
CA PRO A 930 -23.47 -91.14 18.20
C PRO A 930 -23.50 -89.89 19.10
N LYS A 931 -23.74 -90.04 20.41
CA LYS A 931 -23.73 -88.92 21.36
C LYS A 931 -22.32 -88.38 21.62
N PHE A 932 -21.32 -89.25 21.70
CA PHE A 932 -19.93 -88.83 21.92
C PHE A 932 -19.37 -88.16 20.67
N THR A 933 -19.57 -88.77 19.50
CA THR A 933 -19.13 -88.21 18.21
C THR A 933 -19.79 -86.86 17.96
N GLN A 934 -21.11 -86.74 18.21
CA GLN A 934 -21.82 -85.47 18.06
C GLN A 934 -21.37 -84.39 19.06
N ALA A 935 -21.00 -84.74 20.29
CA ALA A 935 -20.45 -83.77 21.25
C ALA A 935 -19.06 -83.28 20.83
N PHE A 936 -18.23 -84.16 20.27
CA PHE A 936 -16.92 -83.82 19.72
C PHE A 936 -17.03 -82.89 18.49
N ASP A 937 -17.94 -83.18 17.56
CA ASP A 937 -18.24 -82.32 16.41
C ASP A 937 -18.75 -80.95 16.86
N ASN A 938 -19.65 -80.91 17.85
CA ASN A 938 -20.19 -79.68 18.42
C ASN A 938 -19.09 -78.83 19.10
N TRP A 939 -18.18 -79.45 19.85
CA TRP A 939 -17.04 -78.75 20.47
C TRP A 939 -16.06 -78.22 19.43
N THR A 940 -15.67 -79.05 18.46
CA THR A 940 -14.76 -78.67 17.36
C THR A 940 -15.33 -77.50 16.56
N LYS A 941 -16.63 -77.54 16.27
CA LYS A 941 -17.33 -76.43 15.61
C LYS A 941 -17.32 -75.17 16.47
N ALA A 942 -17.71 -75.24 17.74
CA ALA A 942 -17.76 -74.08 18.62
C ALA A 942 -16.38 -73.43 18.84
N TYR A 943 -15.31 -74.24 18.85
CA TYR A 943 -13.92 -73.76 18.87
C TYR A 943 -13.53 -73.01 17.59
N ASN A 944 -13.84 -73.57 16.42
CA ASN A 944 -13.56 -72.93 15.14
C ASN A 944 -14.36 -71.64 14.96
N ASP A 945 -15.64 -71.63 15.34
CA ASP A 945 -16.53 -70.45 15.32
C ASP A 945 -15.99 -69.34 16.25
N TYR A 946 -15.45 -69.69 17.42
CA TYR A 946 -14.81 -68.76 18.36
C TYR A 946 -13.51 -68.16 17.79
N ASN A 947 -12.59 -68.98 17.29
CA ASN A 947 -11.30 -68.52 16.78
C ASN A 947 -11.41 -67.73 15.47
N ALA A 948 -12.42 -67.99 14.63
CA ALA A 948 -12.65 -67.24 13.40
C ALA A 948 -12.87 -65.73 13.64
N LEU A 949 -13.53 -65.37 14.77
CA LEU A 949 -13.85 -63.99 15.14
C LEU A 949 -12.61 -63.12 15.46
N SER A 950 -11.45 -63.74 15.77
CA SER A 950 -10.20 -63.02 16.07
C SER A 950 -9.69 -62.23 14.85
N ASN A 951 -9.85 -62.77 13.64
CA ASN A 951 -9.37 -62.13 12.40
C ASN A 951 -10.11 -60.84 12.04
N ASP A 952 -11.34 -60.66 12.52
CA ASP A 952 -12.13 -59.45 12.22
C ASP A 952 -11.73 -58.27 13.11
N ILE A 953 -11.14 -58.54 14.29
CA ILE A 953 -10.61 -57.53 15.21
C ILE A 953 -9.31 -56.94 14.68
N THR A 954 -8.47 -57.74 14.02
CA THR A 954 -7.27 -57.26 13.31
C THR A 954 -7.66 -56.26 12.23
N LYS A 955 -8.62 -56.60 11.36
CA LYS A 955 -9.14 -55.70 10.30
C LYS A 955 -9.70 -54.40 10.88
N LEU A 956 -10.42 -54.48 12.00
CA LEU A 956 -10.93 -53.32 12.75
C LEU A 956 -9.82 -52.37 13.19
N ASN A 957 -8.77 -52.92 13.80
CA ASN A 957 -7.60 -52.18 14.24
C ASN A 957 -6.84 -51.56 13.05
N ASP A 958 -6.71 -52.28 11.93
CA ASP A 958 -6.07 -51.78 10.70
C ASP A 958 -6.85 -50.63 10.06
N ASN A 959 -8.19 -50.74 9.98
CA ASN A 959 -9.06 -49.66 9.47
C ASN A 959 -8.90 -48.37 10.28
N VAL A 960 -8.91 -48.50 11.61
CA VAL A 960 -8.76 -47.38 12.53
C VAL A 960 -7.33 -46.81 12.51
N LEU A 961 -6.30 -47.66 12.35
CA LEU A 961 -4.92 -47.23 12.16
C LEU A 961 -4.75 -46.41 10.87
N ASN A 962 -5.35 -46.84 9.75
CA ASN A 962 -5.32 -46.08 8.49
C ASN A 962 -5.94 -44.68 8.62
N ILE A 963 -7.00 -44.51 9.43
CA ILE A 963 -7.59 -43.20 9.73
C ILE A 963 -6.64 -42.35 10.60
N ALA A 964 -5.93 -42.96 11.57
CA ALA A 964 -4.92 -42.24 12.35
C ALA A 964 -3.72 -41.80 11.51
N SER A 965 -3.26 -42.62 10.55
CA SER A 965 -2.07 -42.34 9.74
C SER A 965 -2.13 -40.98 9.04
N ALA A 966 -3.28 -40.57 8.50
CA ALA A 966 -3.40 -39.25 7.86
C ALA A 966 -3.35 -38.07 8.84
N ILE A 967 -3.55 -38.30 10.15
CA ILE A 967 -3.34 -37.29 11.20
C ILE A 967 -1.86 -37.27 11.61
N THR A 968 -1.21 -38.43 11.71
CA THR A 968 0.13 -38.59 12.29
C THR A 968 1.30 -38.49 11.30
N ASP A 969 1.08 -38.81 10.02
CA ASP A 969 2.11 -38.72 8.96
C ASP A 969 2.62 -37.28 8.84
N LYS A 970 3.95 -37.13 8.85
CA LYS A 970 4.67 -35.85 8.83
C LYS A 970 4.83 -35.28 7.42
N ASP A 971 4.86 -36.14 6.42
CA ASP A 971 5.23 -35.81 5.04
C ASP A 971 3.98 -35.73 4.15
N ASN A 972 2.98 -36.58 4.39
CA ASN A 972 1.73 -36.67 3.61
C ASN A 972 0.46 -36.43 4.44
N GLY A 973 0.57 -36.24 5.76
CA GLY A 973 -0.55 -36.05 6.69
C GLY A 973 -0.57 -34.68 7.38
N LEU A 974 -1.35 -34.57 8.46
CA LEU A 974 -1.45 -33.35 9.27
C LEU A 974 -0.27 -33.14 10.24
N GLY A 975 0.71 -34.06 10.29
CA GLY A 975 1.93 -33.96 11.09
C GLY A 975 1.73 -34.02 12.60
N TYR A 976 0.57 -34.47 13.08
CA TYR A 976 0.24 -34.53 14.50
C TYR A 976 0.55 -35.92 15.09
N THR A 977 1.84 -36.18 15.29
CA THR A 977 2.41 -37.50 15.63
C THR A 977 2.02 -38.04 17.01
N ASN A 978 1.43 -37.21 17.88
CA ASN A 978 0.99 -37.61 19.22
C ASN A 978 -0.44 -38.20 19.22
N PHE A 979 -1.10 -38.23 18.06
CA PHE A 979 -2.39 -38.90 17.91
C PHE A 979 -2.21 -40.42 17.79
N SER A 980 -3.02 -41.19 18.50
CA SER A 980 -3.14 -42.63 18.30
C SER A 980 -4.52 -43.10 18.75
N PHE A 981 -5.00 -44.18 18.14
CA PHE A 981 -6.13 -44.92 18.67
C PHE A 981 -5.62 -45.99 19.62
N ALA A 982 -6.28 -46.14 20.77
CA ALA A 982 -6.18 -47.38 21.53
C ALA A 982 -6.74 -48.51 20.68
N LYS A 983 -6.01 -49.63 20.57
CA LYS A 983 -6.52 -50.82 19.90
C LYS A 983 -7.80 -51.28 20.59
N PHE A 984 -8.75 -51.79 19.81
CA PHE A 984 -9.80 -52.64 20.34
C PHE A 984 -9.13 -53.87 20.97
N ASP A 985 -9.50 -54.20 22.22
CA ASP A 985 -8.82 -55.17 23.08
C ASP A 985 -8.35 -56.42 22.33
N ASP A 986 -7.12 -56.90 22.61
CA ASP A 986 -6.65 -58.20 22.14
C ASP A 986 -7.50 -59.29 22.79
N ILE A 987 -8.58 -59.63 22.11
CA ILE A 987 -9.42 -60.77 22.40
C ILE A 987 -8.56 -62.02 22.20
N THR A 988 -8.05 -62.55 23.32
CA THR A 988 -7.03 -63.60 23.32
C THR A 988 -7.55 -64.87 22.68
N LYS A 989 -6.95 -65.25 21.54
CA LYS A 989 -7.07 -66.57 20.94
C LYS A 989 -6.70 -67.61 22.00
N ILE A 990 -7.54 -68.62 22.20
CA ILE A 990 -7.22 -69.69 23.16
C ILE A 990 -6.36 -70.71 22.42
N ASP A 991 -5.06 -70.73 22.74
CA ASP A 991 -4.19 -71.84 22.37
C ASP A 991 -4.63 -73.08 23.16
N LEU A 992 -5.24 -74.05 22.48
CA LEU A 992 -5.69 -75.29 23.08
C LEU A 992 -4.67 -76.41 22.89
N ILE A 993 -4.26 -76.98 24.02
CA ILE A 993 -3.56 -78.25 24.08
C ILE A 993 -4.49 -79.33 23.54
N LYS A 994 -3.97 -80.21 22.68
CA LYS A 994 -4.68 -81.38 22.13
C LYS A 994 -5.33 -82.19 23.26
N PRO A 995 -6.62 -82.54 23.20
CA PRO A 995 -7.22 -83.48 24.15
C PRO A 995 -6.45 -84.81 24.12
N GLU A 996 -5.98 -85.28 25.27
CA GLU A 996 -5.39 -86.61 25.39
C GLU A 996 -6.48 -87.67 25.21
N LEU A 997 -6.56 -88.22 24.00
CA LEU A 997 -7.31 -89.43 23.72
C LEU A 997 -6.45 -90.64 24.14
N PRO A 998 -6.93 -91.54 25.01
CA PRO A 998 -6.17 -92.71 25.42
C PRO A 998 -6.00 -93.73 24.28
N ASP A 999 -4.92 -94.50 24.32
CA ASP A 999 -4.76 -95.71 23.48
C ASP A 999 -5.85 -96.72 23.86
N ILE A 1000 -6.80 -96.96 22.95
CA ILE A 1000 -7.89 -97.93 23.14
C ILE A 1000 -7.49 -99.28 22.54
N ASP A 1001 -7.58 -100.34 23.35
CA ASP A 1001 -7.46 -101.72 22.87
C ASP A 1001 -8.56 -102.06 21.85
N ASN A 1002 -8.17 -102.56 20.67
CA ASN A 1002 -9.03 -102.78 19.50
C ASN A 1002 -10.03 -103.95 19.63
N SER A 1003 -10.32 -104.41 20.86
CA SER A 1003 -11.26 -105.49 21.15
C SER A 1003 -12.74 -105.09 21.04
N GLN A 1004 -13.07 -103.81 20.80
CA GLN A 1004 -14.46 -103.28 20.77
C GLN A 1004 -14.95 -102.70 19.41
N GLY A 1005 -14.14 -102.78 18.34
CA GLY A 1005 -14.58 -102.71 16.94
C GLY A 1005 -15.05 -101.36 16.37
N GLY A 1006 -14.11 -100.61 15.77
CA GLY A 1006 -14.33 -99.47 14.87
C GLY A 1006 -13.34 -98.32 15.11
N ASP A 1007 -13.36 -97.28 14.27
CA ASP A 1007 -12.32 -96.23 14.26
C ASP A 1007 -12.66 -95.01 15.13
N LEU A 1008 -11.66 -94.50 15.86
CA LEU A 1008 -11.74 -93.27 16.66
C LEU A 1008 -12.20 -92.06 15.84
N PRO A 1009 -12.91 -91.07 16.44
CA PRO A 1009 -13.23 -89.81 15.77
C PRO A 1009 -11.91 -89.05 15.47
N VAL A 1010 -11.62 -88.84 14.19
CA VAL A 1010 -10.37 -88.18 13.78
C VAL A 1010 -10.53 -86.67 13.92
N PHE A 1011 -9.71 -86.04 14.77
CA PHE A 1011 -9.54 -84.58 14.76
C PHE A 1011 -8.72 -84.16 13.54
N GLU A 1012 -9.35 -84.05 12.37
CA GLU A 1012 -8.75 -83.28 11.29
C GLU A 1012 -8.91 -81.79 11.61
N GLN A 1013 -7.79 -81.12 11.89
CA GLN A 1013 -7.74 -79.67 11.75
C GLN A 1013 -8.07 -79.34 10.30
N THR A 1014 -9.26 -78.78 10.06
CA THR A 1014 -9.68 -78.33 8.73
C THR A 1014 -8.62 -77.39 8.14
N ALA A 1015 -8.35 -77.50 6.84
CA ALA A 1015 -7.19 -76.90 6.16
C ALA A 1015 -6.96 -75.39 6.38
N SER A 1016 -7.96 -74.66 6.88
CA SER A 1016 -7.85 -73.30 7.46
C SER A 1016 -6.76 -73.14 8.53
N LEU A 1017 -6.36 -74.22 9.22
CA LEU A 1017 -5.28 -74.24 10.23
C LEU A 1017 -3.91 -74.61 9.64
N ASN A 1018 -3.86 -75.41 8.56
CA ASN A 1018 -2.61 -75.86 7.92
C ASN A 1018 -1.87 -74.77 7.10
N LEU A 1019 -2.26 -73.50 7.23
CA LEU A 1019 -1.47 -72.36 6.75
C LEU A 1019 -0.41 -71.89 7.75
N ILE A 1020 -0.32 -72.53 8.93
CA ILE A 1020 0.74 -72.29 9.92
C ILE A 1020 1.30 -73.66 10.33
N GLY A 1021 2.30 -74.14 9.60
CA GLY A 1021 2.99 -75.40 9.89
C GLY A 1021 4.06 -75.25 10.96
N ASP A 1022 4.21 -76.30 11.78
CA ASP A 1022 5.20 -76.39 12.87
C ASP A 1022 6.64 -76.67 12.41
N ASN A 1023 7.57 -76.27 13.28
CA ASN A 1023 8.96 -76.75 13.42
C ASN A 1023 9.97 -76.50 12.26
N ALA A 1024 10.99 -75.70 12.57
CA ALA A 1024 12.28 -76.28 12.99
C ALA A 1024 13.14 -75.24 13.77
N LEU A 1025 13.58 -75.62 14.96
CA LEU A 1025 14.76 -75.04 15.62
C LEU A 1025 15.95 -75.94 15.27
N GLU A 1026 16.97 -75.38 14.62
CA GLU A 1026 18.36 -75.81 14.83
C GLU A 1026 19.18 -74.53 15.00
N ASP A 1027 19.73 -74.34 16.21
CA ASP A 1027 20.93 -73.53 16.38
C ASP A 1027 22.09 -74.33 15.78
N ASP A 1028 22.98 -73.67 15.05
CA ASP A 1028 24.39 -74.08 15.04
C ASP A 1028 25.28 -72.84 14.91
N ASP A 1029 26.27 -72.76 15.79
CA ASP A 1029 27.33 -71.76 15.77
C ASP A 1029 28.23 -72.00 14.55
N GLU A 1030 28.46 -70.98 13.71
CA GLU A 1030 29.76 -70.92 13.02
C GLU A 1030 30.23 -69.48 12.80
N LYS A 1031 31.42 -69.19 13.32
CA LYS A 1031 32.24 -68.08 12.86
C LYS A 1031 32.94 -68.54 11.58
N GLU A 1032 32.85 -67.77 10.51
CA GLU A 1032 34.08 -67.42 9.80
C GLU A 1032 33.97 -66.11 9.02
N GLU A 1033 35.14 -65.69 8.53
CA GLU A 1033 35.48 -64.36 8.03
C GLU A 1033 35.70 -64.43 6.50
N VAL A 1034 36.23 -63.37 5.88
CA VAL A 1034 36.99 -63.42 4.60
C VAL A 1034 36.21 -63.43 3.25
N GLU A 1035 36.22 -62.23 2.64
CA GLU A 1035 36.66 -61.90 1.27
C GLU A 1035 35.91 -62.27 -0.04
N GLU A 1036 35.70 -61.17 -0.80
CA GLU A 1036 36.03 -60.95 -2.23
C GLU A 1036 35.26 -61.57 -3.42
N ALA A 1037 35.19 -60.71 -4.46
CA ALA A 1037 34.97 -60.97 -5.89
C ALA A 1037 33.58 -61.52 -6.33
N SER A 1038 32.96 -61.13 -7.46
CA SER A 1038 33.13 -60.02 -8.43
C SER A 1038 31.88 -60.02 -9.36
N MET A 1039 31.58 -59.12 -10.32
CA MET A 1039 32.34 -58.13 -11.10
C MET A 1039 31.52 -56.83 -11.40
N LYS A 1040 32.18 -55.90 -12.09
CA LYS A 1040 31.70 -54.85 -13.01
C LYS A 1040 30.52 -55.31 -13.92
N GLN A 1041 29.71 -54.45 -14.55
CA GLN A 1041 30.04 -53.13 -15.10
C GLN A 1041 28.81 -52.20 -15.33
N LYS A 1042 29.08 -50.89 -15.39
CA LYS A 1042 28.15 -49.76 -15.62
C LYS A 1042 27.36 -49.84 -16.94
N SER A 1043 26.15 -49.26 -16.90
CA SER A 1043 25.51 -48.59 -18.05
C SER A 1043 25.03 -47.21 -17.62
N ILE A 1044 25.58 -46.14 -18.20
CA ILE A 1044 25.02 -44.79 -18.12
C ILE A 1044 24.08 -44.62 -19.31
N THR A 1045 22.86 -44.15 -19.07
CA THR A 1045 21.97 -43.68 -20.14
C THR A 1045 21.27 -42.42 -19.67
N CYS A 1046 21.33 -41.36 -20.48
CA CYS A 1046 20.68 -40.09 -20.22
C CYS A 1046 19.86 -39.61 -21.42
N ILE A 1047 18.86 -38.78 -21.10
CA ILE A 1047 18.19 -37.71 -21.89
C ILE A 1047 17.00 -38.02 -22.85
N VAL A 1048 15.93 -37.21 -22.65
CA VAL A 1048 14.88 -36.62 -23.55
C VAL A 1048 13.87 -37.51 -24.30
N SER A 1049 12.66 -37.04 -24.70
CA SER A 1049 11.99 -35.70 -24.77
C SER A 1049 10.44 -35.92 -24.66
N ASP A 1050 9.49 -34.98 -24.45
CA ASP A 1050 9.22 -33.70 -25.13
C ASP A 1050 8.38 -32.72 -24.28
N ASN A 1051 8.98 -31.59 -23.85
CA ASN A 1051 8.66 -30.29 -24.46
C ASN A 1051 9.52 -29.11 -23.90
N TYR A 1052 10.17 -28.40 -24.82
CA TYR A 1052 10.76 -27.05 -24.72
C TYR A 1052 12.01 -26.77 -23.83
N LYS A 1053 13.17 -26.85 -24.51
CA LYS A 1053 14.27 -25.83 -24.61
C LYS A 1053 14.79 -25.15 -23.32
N THR A 1054 16.08 -25.16 -22.99
CA THR A 1054 17.29 -25.73 -23.64
C THR A 1054 18.49 -25.69 -22.66
N MET A 1055 19.49 -26.55 -22.88
CA MET A 1055 20.88 -26.49 -22.31
C MET A 1055 21.09 -27.01 -20.87
N ASN A 1056 21.07 -28.34 -20.71
CA ASN A 1056 21.85 -29.03 -19.65
C ASN A 1056 23.34 -29.02 -20.01
N PRO A 1057 24.24 -29.06 -19.00
CA PRO A 1057 24.94 -30.32 -18.75
C PRO A 1057 25.01 -30.71 -17.27
N CYS A 1058 24.96 -32.02 -17.01
CA CYS A 1058 25.11 -32.62 -15.69
C CYS A 1058 26.59 -32.68 -15.28
N VAL A 1059 26.90 -32.45 -13.99
CA VAL A 1059 28.19 -32.75 -13.37
C VAL A 1059 27.95 -33.47 -12.04
N VAL A 1060 28.82 -34.44 -11.72
CA VAL A 1060 28.73 -35.33 -10.56
C VAL A 1060 30.00 -35.16 -9.71
N GLY A 1061 29.83 -35.24 -8.38
CA GLY A 1061 30.90 -35.37 -7.40
C GLY A 1061 31.20 -34.09 -6.62
N GLY A 1062 31.50 -34.15 -5.31
CA GLY A 1062 31.46 -35.33 -4.44
C GLY A 1062 32.41 -35.20 -3.24
N MET A 1063 31.85 -35.39 -2.04
CA MET A 1063 32.47 -35.99 -0.85
C MET A 1063 31.37 -36.24 0.18
#